data_AF-A0A1E7K7P1-F1
#
_entry.id   AF-A0A1E7K7P1-F1
#
_cell.length_a   1.000
_cell.length_b   1.000
_cell.length_c   1.000
_cell.angle_alpha   90.00
_cell.angle_beta   90.00
_cell.angle_gamma   90.00
#
_symmetry.space_group_name_H-M   'P 1'
#
loop_
_entity.id
_entity.type
_entity.pdbx_description
1 polymer ?
#
loop_
_entity_poly.entity_id
_entity_poly.type
_entity_poly.pdbx_seq_one_letter_code
_entity_poly.pdbx_strand_id
1 'polypeptide(L)'
;MTGDAARRQPEAGPHFQQLYYTSCEQGLSGFSGFQFNAVSEGVTADTRQAVEALAGYEPPRSMVESDTPELLDRCPVNLCYRPHDPRGRSGTALCVRYAGRDSARRFGNYFAHALHSEDFPAAGRGLLGIELWGSPVWVAATSPTTRLPVLTAPPRGPLAPRTVRGFLDAHPHAEQLPHLLAAAFTALTEHGSVVVVDRTTERIAHWFAAVCYLLPPPLARRLSFATYVFRPARSSLHLIGTVPEAQLDLGPDEEDAYTVFDFCRGRFPDDVRAAPDVRALVALLSRIGVGAVRPVWAWTKDFAHGAEESPGDWHAPVAAAASSGGVDLAAADVDALLDWLPEAEHLGPLGAQIAADLHRRHRNLDDSRLRLLSGVARAADDTALHQEIEGRLLESRMRAHMTGAADATEPAPLTDPDLRARATALWERLLRDEAATSRRRVRLLLWAHGAQLAPRAGVVERETLTAARALLGTSAPGVALRREVELLVATELRMRGALATAVREVLESRPGQEQLFSQFPAALLQERDLRGSSLLLEHYWRARAEREPARTVELMFRILRVRGRPLPDEALLEALWRHPARTWTHREASEIARGLPPEALADPVVGRWLDRAVNRRIETVAELDRCLELCGLLAAPDRWARLPADVRARVRTTLDLAAALRGVGEATGLARLFAVPEADRWAAPQALKRYRLVPAMLRLPADIGALGKLLGHTEHAQADRYLAAVQRVATGSEPVDDVRLSHVAAVAAAPARAGLAQAHLEVVDRIRLHAARHWRLADLQRLEYAVRPYDARLAEWFHAGAESRRSGPRRLAHRLPGLLRGTGGARSRDDSRGTGPEGAGSEPDRPRRSPRWSPRKNDGER
;
A
#
# COMPACT_ATOMS: atom_id res chain seq x y z
N MET A 1 -90.06 17.55 -18.05
CA MET A 1 -90.29 18.93 -17.55
C MET A 1 -90.31 18.83 -16.03
N THR A 2 -89.64 19.68 -15.27
CA THR A 2 -88.75 20.81 -15.61
C THR A 2 -87.29 20.38 -15.78
N GLY A 3 -86.44 21.26 -16.30
CA GLY A 3 -84.99 21.07 -16.33
C GLY A 3 -84.31 22.27 -15.68
N ASP A 4 -83.45 22.04 -14.69
CA ASP A 4 -82.65 23.09 -14.08
C ASP A 4 -81.35 23.27 -14.90
N ALA A 5 -81.40 24.24 -15.81
CA ALA A 5 -80.28 24.55 -16.69
C ALA A 5 -79.25 25.40 -15.95
N ALA A 6 -78.47 24.74 -15.08
CA ALA A 6 -77.30 25.32 -14.42
C ALA A 6 -76.32 25.87 -15.48
N ARG A 7 -76.42 27.16 -15.75
CA ARG A 7 -75.57 27.89 -16.71
C ARG A 7 -74.14 27.90 -16.18
N ARG A 8 -73.34 26.91 -16.57
CA ARG A 8 -71.88 27.05 -16.54
C ARG A 8 -71.53 28.28 -17.37
N GLN A 9 -71.05 29.34 -16.72
CA GLN A 9 -70.40 30.44 -17.41
C GLN A 9 -69.20 29.85 -18.19
N PRO A 10 -68.86 30.38 -19.37
CA PRO A 10 -67.66 29.97 -20.07
C PRO A 10 -66.45 30.25 -19.18
N GLU A 11 -65.52 29.30 -19.10
CA GLU A 11 -64.28 29.47 -18.32
C GLU A 11 -63.48 30.65 -18.89
N ALA A 12 -63.52 31.77 -18.17
CA ALA A 12 -62.74 32.95 -18.52
C ALA A 12 -61.26 32.60 -18.39
N GLY A 13 -60.49 32.77 -19.47
CA GLY A 13 -59.05 32.53 -19.47
C GLY A 13 -58.31 33.35 -18.40
N PRO A 14 -57.05 32.99 -18.09
CA PRO A 14 -56.29 33.63 -17.02
C PRO A 14 -56.23 35.15 -17.24
N HIS A 15 -56.67 35.89 -16.23
CA HIS A 15 -56.90 37.33 -16.26
C HIS A 15 -56.56 37.94 -14.89
N PHE A 16 -56.53 39.27 -14.83
CA PHE A 16 -56.37 40.03 -13.59
C PHE A 16 -57.67 40.72 -13.18
N GLN A 17 -58.00 40.60 -11.91
CA GLN A 17 -59.03 41.38 -11.24
C GLN A 17 -58.39 42.66 -10.66
N GLN A 18 -59.05 43.79 -10.85
CA GLN A 18 -58.64 45.10 -10.32
C GLN A 18 -59.38 45.40 -9.01
N LEU A 19 -58.70 46.04 -8.06
CA LEU A 19 -59.32 46.60 -6.85
C LEU A 19 -58.74 47.98 -6.55
N TYR A 20 -59.60 48.97 -6.25
CA TYR A 20 -59.19 50.30 -5.80
C TYR A 20 -59.59 50.47 -4.33
N TYR A 21 -58.60 50.71 -3.45
CA TYR A 21 -58.79 50.90 -2.00
C TYR A 21 -58.21 52.25 -1.56
N THR A 22 -58.99 53.07 -0.87
CA THR A 22 -58.61 54.43 -0.43
C THR A 22 -59.63 55.00 0.57
N SER A 23 -59.33 56.13 1.22
CA SER A 23 -60.33 56.87 1.99
C SER A 23 -61.20 57.73 1.07
N CYS A 24 -62.49 57.41 0.97
CA CYS A 24 -63.43 58.05 0.04
C CYS A 24 -64.86 58.11 0.59
N GLU A 25 -65.66 59.03 0.05
CA GLU A 25 -67.08 59.22 0.42
C GLU A 25 -67.99 58.12 -0.14
N GLN A 26 -67.63 57.56 -1.29
CA GLN A 26 -68.45 56.60 -2.04
C GLN A 26 -67.60 55.40 -2.48
N GLY A 27 -68.11 54.21 -2.17
CA GLY A 27 -67.47 52.92 -2.43
C GLY A 27 -68.37 51.76 -2.03
N LEU A 28 -67.79 50.58 -1.84
CA LEU A 28 -68.51 49.33 -1.60
C LEU A 28 -69.21 49.25 -0.23
N SER A 29 -68.82 50.04 0.78
CA SER A 29 -69.45 49.99 2.11
C SER A 29 -70.66 50.93 2.25
N GLY A 30 -70.74 51.99 1.43
CA GLY A 30 -71.74 53.05 1.53
C GLY A 30 -71.48 54.10 2.63
N PHE A 31 -70.38 53.99 3.37
CA PHE A 31 -69.98 54.95 4.41
C PHE A 31 -68.68 55.69 4.04
N SER A 32 -68.47 56.90 4.54
CA SER A 32 -67.25 57.68 4.27
C SER A 32 -66.07 57.16 5.11
N GLY A 33 -64.92 56.93 4.48
CA GLY A 33 -63.70 56.44 5.12
C GLY A 33 -62.91 55.49 4.23
N PHE A 34 -61.92 54.80 4.81
CA PHE A 34 -61.17 53.75 4.12
C PHE A 34 -62.08 52.58 3.73
N GLN A 35 -62.12 52.29 2.42
CA GLN A 35 -62.91 51.21 1.85
C GLN A 35 -62.38 50.85 0.46
N PHE A 36 -62.89 49.74 -0.10
CA PHE A 36 -62.85 49.52 -1.53
C PHE A 36 -63.77 50.53 -2.23
N ASN A 37 -63.20 51.45 -3.00
CA ASN A 37 -63.95 52.36 -3.86
C ASN A 37 -64.57 51.59 -5.05
N ALA A 38 -63.81 50.67 -5.66
CA ALA A 38 -64.28 49.86 -6.78
C ALA A 38 -63.52 48.52 -6.89
N VAL A 39 -64.17 47.50 -7.45
CA VAL A 39 -63.57 46.16 -7.69
C VAL A 39 -64.04 45.55 -9.01
N SER A 40 -63.28 44.62 -9.57
CA SER A 40 -63.75 43.77 -10.68
C SER A 40 -64.82 42.76 -10.24
N GLU A 41 -65.62 42.30 -11.21
CA GLU A 41 -66.52 41.15 -11.02
C GLU A 41 -65.70 39.88 -10.71
N GLY A 42 -66.22 39.03 -9.81
CA GLY A 42 -65.55 37.81 -9.35
C GLY A 42 -64.54 37.99 -8.20
N VAL A 43 -64.30 39.22 -7.71
CA VAL A 43 -63.42 39.47 -6.56
C VAL A 43 -64.02 38.90 -5.26
N THR A 44 -63.24 38.07 -4.55
CA THR A 44 -63.69 37.37 -3.34
C THR A 44 -63.68 38.27 -2.08
N ALA A 45 -64.06 37.73 -0.92
CA ALA A 45 -63.83 38.39 0.36
C ALA A 45 -62.34 38.32 0.76
N ASP A 46 -61.73 37.14 0.62
CA ASP A 46 -60.36 36.84 1.03
C ASP A 46 -59.35 37.65 0.21
N THR A 47 -59.57 37.79 -1.11
CA THR A 47 -58.79 38.67 -2.00
C THR A 47 -58.83 40.12 -1.50
N ARG A 48 -59.99 40.61 -1.03
CA ARG A 48 -60.12 41.96 -0.47
C ARG A 48 -59.38 42.10 0.85
N GLN A 49 -59.54 41.15 1.77
CA GLN A 49 -58.81 41.15 3.04
C GLN A 49 -57.29 41.10 2.83
N ALA A 50 -56.81 40.31 1.87
CA ALA A 50 -55.39 40.23 1.50
C ALA A 50 -54.86 41.54 0.87
N VAL A 51 -55.68 42.26 0.09
CA VAL A 51 -55.32 43.59 -0.45
C VAL A 51 -55.30 44.64 0.66
N GLU A 52 -56.32 44.66 1.52
CA GLU A 52 -56.44 45.61 2.63
C GLU A 52 -55.27 45.48 3.61
N ALA A 53 -54.88 44.25 3.95
CA ALA A 53 -53.70 43.96 4.80
C ALA A 53 -52.35 44.40 4.19
N LEU A 54 -52.29 44.64 2.87
CA LEU A 54 -51.10 45.13 2.16
C LEU A 54 -51.17 46.61 1.77
N ALA A 55 -52.35 47.24 1.87
CA ALA A 55 -52.57 48.62 1.41
C ALA A 55 -52.05 49.70 2.37
N GLY A 56 -51.72 49.36 3.61
CA GLY A 56 -51.23 50.30 4.62
C GLY A 56 -49.99 51.06 4.17
N TYR A 57 -50.06 52.40 4.21
CA TYR A 57 -48.99 53.29 3.79
C TYR A 57 -48.76 54.42 4.82
N GLU A 58 -47.49 54.69 5.11
CA GLU A 58 -47.06 55.78 6.00
C GLU A 58 -46.00 56.62 5.25
N PRO A 59 -46.26 57.90 4.92
CA PRO A 59 -45.29 58.74 4.22
C PRO A 59 -44.04 59.02 5.09
N PRO A 60 -42.89 59.38 4.48
CA PRO A 60 -41.73 59.87 5.22
C PRO A 60 -42.12 61.07 6.10
N ARG A 61 -41.41 61.26 7.23
CA ARG A 61 -41.71 62.34 8.18
C ARG A 61 -41.67 63.73 7.54
N SER A 62 -40.83 63.93 6.53
CA SER A 62 -40.75 65.18 5.75
C SER A 62 -41.95 65.43 4.80
N MET A 63 -42.83 64.44 4.60
CA MET A 63 -43.89 64.44 3.58
C MET A 63 -45.30 64.19 4.14
N VAL A 64 -45.47 64.08 5.46
CA VAL A 64 -46.77 63.82 6.10
C VAL A 64 -47.84 64.84 5.68
N GLU A 65 -47.48 66.12 5.58
CA GLU A 65 -48.39 67.21 5.24
C GLU A 65 -48.42 67.56 3.74
N SER A 66 -47.96 66.66 2.86
CA SER A 66 -48.01 66.87 1.40
C SER A 66 -49.44 66.81 0.85
N ASP A 67 -49.89 67.89 0.21
CA ASP A 67 -51.17 67.93 -0.53
C ASP A 67 -51.14 68.63 -1.91
N THR A 68 -50.01 69.20 -2.36
CA THR A 68 -49.85 69.66 -3.76
C THR A 68 -49.38 68.53 -4.67
N PRO A 69 -49.67 68.55 -5.99
CA PRO A 69 -49.25 67.50 -6.93
C PRO A 69 -47.73 67.25 -6.92
N GLU A 70 -46.93 68.32 -6.80
CA GLU A 70 -45.47 68.29 -6.84
C GLU A 70 -44.86 67.71 -5.54
N LEU A 71 -45.59 67.78 -4.43
CA LEU A 71 -45.21 67.13 -3.17
C LEU A 71 -45.67 65.67 -3.14
N LEU A 72 -46.84 65.38 -3.68
CA LEU A 72 -47.39 64.02 -3.78
C LEU A 72 -46.59 63.13 -4.76
N ASP A 73 -46.11 63.66 -5.89
CA ASP A 73 -45.26 62.89 -6.82
C ASP A 73 -43.86 62.60 -6.26
N ARG A 74 -43.40 63.40 -5.29
CA ARG A 74 -42.18 63.14 -4.52
C ARG A 74 -42.34 62.08 -3.43
N CYS A 75 -43.56 61.66 -3.11
CA CYS A 75 -43.78 60.62 -2.11
C CYS A 75 -43.34 59.23 -2.63
N PRO A 76 -42.65 58.42 -1.79
CA PRO A 76 -42.29 57.05 -2.12
C PRO A 76 -43.45 56.22 -2.70
N VAL A 77 -43.25 55.61 -3.87
CA VAL A 77 -44.24 54.68 -4.43
C VAL A 77 -43.98 53.28 -3.87
N ASN A 78 -44.97 52.68 -3.23
CA ASN A 78 -44.90 51.29 -2.79
C ASN A 78 -45.52 50.38 -3.85
N LEU A 79 -44.69 49.64 -4.59
CA LEU A 79 -45.13 48.44 -5.29
C LEU A 79 -44.90 47.25 -4.35
N CYS A 80 -45.99 46.65 -3.89
CA CYS A 80 -45.99 45.39 -3.17
C CYS A 80 -46.38 44.24 -4.11
N TYR A 81 -45.78 43.07 -3.92
CA TYR A 81 -46.16 41.82 -4.55
C TYR A 81 -46.12 40.68 -3.54
N ARG A 82 -47.21 39.91 -3.48
CA ARG A 82 -47.35 38.75 -2.61
C ARG A 82 -47.92 37.57 -3.40
N PRO A 83 -47.18 36.45 -3.55
CA PRO A 83 -47.75 35.18 -3.98
C PRO A 83 -48.56 34.56 -2.83
N HIS A 84 -49.59 33.77 -3.18
CA HIS A 84 -50.49 33.12 -2.21
C HIS A 84 -50.36 31.59 -2.17
N ASP A 85 -49.77 30.96 -3.19
CA ASP A 85 -49.48 29.52 -3.20
C ASP A 85 -47.96 29.21 -3.27
N PRO A 86 -47.49 28.05 -2.78
CA PRO A 86 -46.06 27.71 -2.74
C PRO A 86 -45.36 27.67 -4.11
N ARG A 87 -46.10 27.64 -5.24
CA ARG A 87 -45.54 27.64 -6.60
C ARG A 87 -45.60 29.00 -7.29
N GLY A 88 -46.10 30.05 -6.62
CA GLY A 88 -46.18 31.41 -7.16
C GLY A 88 -47.02 31.52 -8.44
N ARG A 89 -48.17 30.86 -8.46
CA ARG A 89 -49.19 30.98 -9.52
C ARG A 89 -50.24 31.99 -9.13
N SER A 90 -50.89 31.82 -7.98
CA SER A 90 -51.80 32.83 -7.45
C SER A 90 -51.02 33.93 -6.75
N GLY A 91 -51.40 35.18 -6.98
CA GLY A 91 -50.72 36.32 -6.38
C GLY A 91 -51.43 37.65 -6.55
N THR A 92 -50.98 38.65 -5.80
CA THR A 92 -51.47 40.02 -5.84
C THR A 92 -50.30 40.99 -5.96
N ALA A 93 -50.33 41.86 -6.96
CA ALA A 93 -49.50 43.06 -7.04
C ALA A 93 -50.33 44.28 -6.62
N LEU A 94 -49.71 45.26 -5.96
CA LEU A 94 -50.38 46.41 -5.37
C LEU A 94 -49.50 47.65 -5.51
N CYS A 95 -49.96 48.67 -6.22
CA CYS A 95 -49.32 49.99 -6.23
C CYS A 95 -50.04 50.92 -5.26
N VAL A 96 -49.37 51.29 -4.17
CA VAL A 96 -49.85 52.28 -3.20
C VAL A 96 -49.07 53.58 -3.35
N ARG A 97 -49.80 54.70 -3.37
CA ARG A 97 -49.26 56.07 -3.37
C ARG A 97 -49.91 56.89 -2.27
N TYR A 98 -49.18 57.89 -1.76
CA TYR A 98 -49.78 58.90 -0.90
C TYR A 98 -50.78 59.76 -1.69
N ALA A 99 -51.94 60.05 -1.09
CA ALA A 99 -53.00 60.88 -1.65
C ALA A 99 -53.23 62.17 -0.84
N GLY A 100 -52.39 62.43 0.17
CA GLY A 100 -52.50 63.61 1.02
C GLY A 100 -53.68 63.54 1.97
N ARG A 101 -54.76 64.25 1.62
CA ARG A 101 -55.94 64.41 2.47
C ARG A 101 -57.06 63.41 2.14
N ASP A 102 -57.82 63.01 3.15
CA ASP A 102 -59.06 62.27 2.98
C ASP A 102 -60.27 63.20 2.71
N SER A 103 -61.45 62.60 2.50
CA SER A 103 -62.72 63.32 2.37
C SER A 103 -63.02 64.22 3.58
N ALA A 104 -62.58 63.84 4.78
CA ALA A 104 -62.67 64.62 6.00
C ALA A 104 -61.52 65.67 6.16
N ARG A 105 -60.74 65.92 5.09
CA ARG A 105 -59.61 66.88 5.02
C ARG A 105 -58.40 66.58 5.91
N ARG A 106 -58.34 65.40 6.52
CA ARG A 106 -57.24 64.93 7.37
C ARG A 106 -56.11 64.37 6.52
N PHE A 107 -54.86 64.68 6.85
CA PHE A 107 -53.70 64.01 6.26
C PHE A 107 -53.65 62.52 6.62
N GLY A 108 -52.95 61.72 5.81
CA GLY A 108 -52.85 60.27 5.98
C GLY A 108 -53.62 59.44 4.96
N ASN A 109 -54.21 60.06 3.92
CA ASN A 109 -54.89 59.31 2.87
C ASN A 109 -53.88 58.70 1.88
N TYR A 110 -54.18 57.50 1.40
CA TYR A 110 -53.41 56.81 0.38
C TYR A 110 -54.35 56.13 -0.62
N PHE A 111 -53.87 55.94 -1.84
CA PHE A 111 -54.60 55.23 -2.89
C PHE A 111 -53.83 53.97 -3.27
N ALA A 112 -54.52 52.82 -3.22
CA ALA A 112 -53.97 51.52 -3.55
C ALA A 112 -54.75 50.90 -4.73
N HIS A 113 -54.09 50.73 -5.88
CA HIS A 113 -54.59 49.91 -6.98
C HIS A 113 -53.97 48.51 -6.89
N ALA A 114 -54.79 47.47 -6.72
CA ALA A 114 -54.39 46.07 -6.75
C ALA A 114 -54.70 45.39 -8.08
N LEU A 115 -53.80 44.51 -8.52
CA LEU A 115 -54.01 43.51 -9.57
C LEU A 115 -53.83 42.11 -8.95
N HIS A 116 -54.90 41.33 -8.93
CA HIS A 116 -54.91 39.95 -8.43
C HIS A 116 -55.19 38.95 -9.56
N SER A 117 -54.53 37.79 -9.53
CA SER A 117 -54.81 36.69 -10.46
C SER A 117 -54.45 35.34 -9.82
N GLU A 118 -55.26 34.32 -10.10
CA GLU A 118 -55.04 32.93 -9.65
C GLU A 118 -53.98 32.19 -10.48
N ASP A 119 -53.67 32.69 -11.68
CA ASP A 119 -52.47 32.31 -12.45
C ASP A 119 -51.83 33.58 -13.04
N PHE A 120 -51.22 34.35 -12.14
CA PHE A 120 -50.48 35.58 -12.41
C PHE A 120 -49.39 35.37 -13.49
N PRO A 121 -48.60 34.27 -13.49
CA PRO A 121 -47.68 33.97 -14.59
C PRO A 121 -48.36 33.74 -15.94
N ALA A 122 -49.47 33.00 -16.02
CA ALA A 122 -50.16 32.75 -17.28
C ALA A 122 -50.85 34.01 -17.82
N ALA A 123 -51.61 34.71 -16.98
CA ALA A 123 -52.28 35.97 -17.33
C ALA A 123 -51.27 37.04 -17.79
N GLY A 124 -50.16 37.19 -17.04
CA GLY A 124 -49.09 38.13 -17.37
C GLY A 124 -48.17 37.70 -18.54
N ARG A 125 -48.36 36.49 -19.10
CA ARG A 125 -47.49 35.89 -20.13
C ARG A 125 -46.02 35.83 -19.69
N GLY A 126 -45.78 35.31 -18.48
CA GLY A 126 -44.48 35.30 -17.83
C GLY A 126 -44.06 36.69 -17.34
N LEU A 127 -44.95 37.37 -16.63
CA LEU A 127 -44.68 38.64 -15.93
C LEU A 127 -44.21 38.36 -14.51
N LEU A 128 -43.13 39.00 -14.09
CA LEU A 128 -42.75 39.07 -12.67
C LEU A 128 -43.40 40.31 -12.03
N GLY A 129 -43.80 40.22 -10.75
CA GLY A 129 -44.50 41.31 -10.06
C GLY A 129 -43.76 42.65 -10.13
N ILE A 130 -42.42 42.63 -10.08
CA ILE A 130 -41.56 43.83 -10.15
C ILE A 130 -41.58 44.52 -11.52
N GLU A 131 -41.90 43.81 -12.60
CA GLU A 131 -42.03 44.39 -13.95
C GLU A 131 -43.29 45.27 -14.11
N LEU A 132 -44.16 45.31 -13.09
CA LEU A 132 -45.23 46.29 -12.99
C LEU A 132 -44.77 47.64 -12.43
N TRP A 133 -43.54 47.78 -11.91
CA TRP A 133 -43.04 49.07 -11.43
C TRP A 133 -43.18 50.15 -12.51
N GLY A 134 -43.81 51.27 -12.21
CA GLY A 134 -44.04 52.34 -13.19
C GLY A 134 -44.89 51.95 -14.41
N SER A 135 -45.62 50.83 -14.36
CA SER A 135 -46.55 50.44 -15.44
C SER A 135 -47.69 51.45 -15.58
N PRO A 136 -48.11 51.81 -16.81
CA PRO A 136 -49.25 52.71 -17.06
C PRO A 136 -50.61 52.07 -16.74
N VAL A 137 -50.66 50.85 -16.18
CA VAL A 137 -51.87 50.27 -15.59
C VAL A 137 -52.24 50.92 -14.26
N TRP A 138 -51.28 51.54 -13.57
CA TRP A 138 -51.50 52.08 -12.23
C TRP A 138 -52.25 53.41 -12.26
N VAL A 139 -53.18 53.55 -11.32
CA VAL A 139 -54.09 54.69 -11.17
C VAL A 139 -53.97 55.20 -9.74
N ALA A 140 -54.15 56.51 -9.53
CA ALA A 140 -53.99 57.18 -8.24
C ALA A 140 -55.24 57.99 -7.81
N ALA A 141 -56.40 57.69 -8.41
CA ALA A 141 -57.65 58.42 -8.23
C ALA A 141 -58.86 57.48 -8.21
N THR A 142 -59.92 57.87 -7.52
CA THR A 142 -61.15 57.09 -7.38
C THR A 142 -61.88 56.88 -8.72
N SER A 143 -62.50 55.70 -8.84
CA SER A 143 -63.50 55.42 -9.87
C SER A 143 -64.84 56.06 -9.50
N PRO A 144 -65.60 56.62 -10.48
CA PRO A 144 -66.98 57.04 -10.29
C PRO A 144 -67.96 55.86 -10.18
N THR A 145 -67.52 54.62 -10.44
CA THR A 145 -68.33 53.40 -10.36
C THR A 145 -67.67 52.34 -9.50
N THR A 146 -68.45 51.66 -8.65
CA THR A 146 -67.97 50.57 -7.77
C THR A 146 -67.52 49.30 -8.49
N ARG A 147 -67.65 49.26 -9.83
CA ARG A 147 -67.21 48.16 -10.70
C ARG A 147 -66.03 48.59 -11.58
N LEU A 148 -65.08 47.68 -11.77
CA LEU A 148 -63.92 47.80 -12.67
C LEU A 148 -63.93 46.66 -13.72
N PRO A 149 -63.37 46.86 -14.93
CA PRO A 149 -63.18 45.77 -15.88
C PRO A 149 -62.12 44.78 -15.37
N VAL A 150 -62.17 43.53 -15.83
CA VAL A 150 -61.03 42.60 -15.72
C VAL A 150 -60.01 42.89 -16.83
N LEU A 151 -58.73 42.68 -16.57
CA LEU A 151 -57.65 42.87 -17.54
C LEU A 151 -57.11 41.53 -18.03
N THR A 152 -57.02 41.30 -19.35
CA THR A 152 -56.42 40.06 -19.88
C THR A 152 -54.92 39.98 -19.59
N ALA A 153 -54.19 41.08 -19.75
CA ALA A 153 -52.79 41.23 -19.35
C ALA A 153 -52.45 42.71 -19.14
N PRO A 154 -51.78 43.11 -18.04
CA PRO A 154 -51.33 44.48 -17.84
C PRO A 154 -50.06 44.78 -18.67
N PRO A 155 -49.85 46.03 -19.11
CA PRO A 155 -48.59 46.47 -19.70
C PRO A 155 -47.42 46.38 -18.71
N ARG A 156 -46.20 46.18 -19.23
CA ARG A 156 -44.96 46.22 -18.43
C ARG A 156 -44.48 47.66 -18.24
N GLY A 157 -43.79 47.91 -17.14
CA GLY A 157 -43.08 49.17 -16.86
C GLY A 157 -41.66 49.21 -17.46
N PRO A 158 -40.84 50.21 -17.09
CA PRO A 158 -39.55 50.47 -17.75
C PRO A 158 -38.38 49.60 -17.26
N LEU A 159 -38.56 48.77 -16.23
CA LEU A 159 -37.50 47.94 -15.61
C LEU A 159 -37.08 46.71 -16.44
N ALA A 160 -36.92 46.86 -17.75
CA ALA A 160 -36.39 45.82 -18.61
C ALA A 160 -34.94 45.44 -18.21
N PRO A 161 -34.47 44.21 -18.48
CA PRO A 161 -33.11 43.77 -18.09
C PRO A 161 -31.97 44.66 -18.59
N ARG A 162 -32.16 45.37 -19.72
CA ARG A 162 -31.20 46.38 -20.22
C ARG A 162 -31.14 47.62 -19.34
N THR A 163 -32.29 48.14 -18.89
CA THR A 163 -32.39 49.27 -17.95
C THR A 163 -31.74 48.92 -16.62
N VAL A 164 -32.05 47.74 -16.09
CA VAL A 164 -31.48 47.23 -14.83
C VAL A 164 -29.98 47.01 -14.94
N ARG A 165 -29.48 46.48 -16.06
CA ARG A 165 -28.03 46.36 -16.28
C ARG A 165 -27.36 47.75 -16.33
N GLY A 166 -27.92 48.71 -17.04
CA GLY A 166 -27.41 50.09 -17.08
C GLY A 166 -27.42 50.80 -15.73
N PHE A 167 -28.41 50.54 -14.88
CA PHE A 167 -28.41 50.98 -13.48
C PHE A 167 -27.24 50.38 -12.69
N LEU A 168 -27.03 49.06 -12.78
CA LEU A 168 -25.94 48.37 -12.10
C LEU A 168 -24.56 48.86 -12.58
N ASP A 169 -24.35 49.01 -13.88
CA ASP A 169 -23.10 49.53 -14.47
C ASP A 169 -22.76 50.96 -14.01
N ALA A 170 -23.77 51.74 -13.58
CA ALA A 170 -23.61 53.10 -13.07
C ALA A 170 -23.65 53.20 -11.53
N HIS A 171 -23.83 52.09 -10.80
CA HIS A 171 -23.99 52.11 -9.34
C HIS A 171 -22.65 51.99 -8.61
N PRO A 172 -22.29 52.88 -7.67
CA PRO A 172 -21.01 52.84 -6.95
C PRO A 172 -20.86 51.67 -5.95
N HIS A 173 -21.86 50.81 -5.86
CA HIS A 173 -21.96 49.65 -4.97
C HIS A 173 -22.51 48.40 -5.71
N ALA A 174 -22.26 48.30 -7.02
CA ALA A 174 -22.73 47.20 -7.86
C ALA A 174 -22.19 45.83 -7.41
N GLU A 175 -21.02 45.82 -6.79
CA GLU A 175 -20.35 44.65 -6.23
C GLU A 175 -21.09 44.00 -5.05
N GLN A 176 -22.14 44.65 -4.51
CA GLN A 176 -23.00 44.08 -3.47
C GLN A 176 -24.17 43.25 -4.03
N LEU A 177 -24.41 43.25 -5.34
CA LEU A 177 -25.45 42.42 -5.96
C LEU A 177 -25.35 40.91 -5.62
N PRO A 178 -24.15 40.27 -5.55
CA PRO A 178 -24.04 38.88 -5.15
C PRO A 178 -24.49 38.65 -3.70
N HIS A 179 -24.12 39.53 -2.78
CA HIS A 179 -24.53 39.47 -1.37
C HIS A 179 -26.05 39.67 -1.22
N LEU A 180 -26.63 40.63 -1.95
CA LEU A 180 -28.08 40.87 -1.98
C LEU A 180 -28.85 39.67 -2.57
N LEU A 181 -28.32 39.04 -3.63
CA LEU A 181 -28.90 37.85 -4.22
C LEU A 181 -28.79 36.63 -3.30
N ALA A 182 -27.66 36.45 -2.61
CA ALA A 182 -27.49 35.41 -1.60
C ALA A 182 -28.50 35.58 -0.44
N ALA A 183 -28.66 36.79 0.09
CA ALA A 183 -29.64 37.09 1.14
C ALA A 183 -31.08 36.84 0.65
N ALA A 184 -31.39 37.16 -0.61
CA ALA A 184 -32.69 36.87 -1.22
C ALA A 184 -32.96 35.36 -1.40
N PHE A 185 -31.92 34.55 -1.65
CA PHE A 185 -32.03 33.09 -1.63
C PHE A 185 -32.27 32.57 -0.20
N THR A 186 -31.52 33.05 0.80
CA THR A 186 -31.73 32.67 2.21
C THR A 186 -33.15 33.03 2.68
N ALA A 187 -33.67 34.21 2.33
CA ALA A 187 -35.05 34.63 2.64
C ALA A 187 -36.14 33.89 1.81
N LEU A 188 -35.78 33.00 0.88
CA LEU A 188 -36.70 32.10 0.18
C LEU A 188 -36.73 30.68 0.77
N THR A 189 -35.79 30.35 1.67
CA THR A 189 -35.66 29.04 2.35
C THR A 189 -35.83 29.11 3.86
N GLU A 190 -35.41 30.21 4.48
CA GLU A 190 -35.41 30.42 5.93
C GLU A 190 -36.39 31.54 6.33
N HIS A 191 -36.69 31.64 7.62
CA HIS A 191 -37.55 32.71 8.15
C HIS A 191 -36.73 33.99 8.38
N GLY A 192 -36.67 34.86 7.36
CA GLY A 192 -36.01 36.17 7.43
C GLY A 192 -36.51 37.14 6.38
N SER A 193 -35.97 38.36 6.37
CA SER A 193 -36.31 39.39 5.37
C SER A 193 -35.13 40.30 5.07
N VAL A 194 -35.01 40.75 3.82
CA VAL A 194 -33.88 41.58 3.37
C VAL A 194 -34.34 43.04 3.21
N VAL A 195 -33.78 43.94 4.01
CA VAL A 195 -34.12 45.37 3.99
C VAL A 195 -33.15 46.13 3.09
N VAL A 196 -33.66 46.84 2.08
CA VAL A 196 -32.85 47.63 1.15
C VAL A 196 -33.17 49.12 1.32
N VAL A 197 -32.16 49.90 1.73
CA VAL A 197 -32.25 51.35 1.89
C VAL A 197 -31.57 52.05 0.71
N ASP A 198 -32.34 52.76 -0.12
CA ASP A 198 -31.80 53.62 -1.18
C ASP A 198 -32.58 54.96 -1.22
N ARG A 199 -32.02 55.98 -1.87
CA ARG A 199 -32.48 57.39 -1.83
C ARG A 199 -33.88 57.60 -2.41
N THR A 200 -34.34 56.65 -3.21
CA THR A 200 -35.61 56.68 -3.96
C THR A 200 -36.08 55.26 -4.20
N THR A 201 -37.39 55.04 -4.13
CA THR A 201 -38.02 53.73 -4.38
C THR A 201 -37.76 53.17 -5.78
N GLU A 202 -37.48 54.01 -6.78
CA GLU A 202 -37.11 53.56 -8.11
C GLU A 202 -35.77 52.81 -8.14
N ARG A 203 -34.78 53.27 -7.38
CA ARG A 203 -33.46 52.59 -7.28
C ARG A 203 -33.61 51.25 -6.55
N ILE A 204 -34.45 51.19 -5.52
CA ILE A 204 -34.85 49.95 -4.85
C ILE A 204 -35.54 49.00 -5.83
N ALA A 205 -36.45 49.51 -6.66
CA ALA A 205 -37.13 48.70 -7.67
C ALA A 205 -36.16 48.14 -8.73
N HIS A 206 -35.12 48.89 -9.11
CA HIS A 206 -34.02 48.38 -9.95
C HIS A 206 -33.23 47.26 -9.26
N TRP A 207 -32.91 47.40 -7.96
CA TRP A 207 -32.29 46.33 -7.16
C TRP A 207 -33.17 45.07 -7.09
N PHE A 208 -34.46 45.23 -6.82
CA PHE A 208 -35.41 44.12 -6.76
C PHE A 208 -35.58 43.45 -8.13
N ALA A 209 -35.56 44.23 -9.22
CA ALA A 209 -35.58 43.68 -10.57
C ALA A 209 -34.29 42.91 -10.90
N ALA A 210 -33.13 43.37 -10.43
CA ALA A 210 -31.86 42.64 -10.59
C ALA A 210 -31.92 41.27 -9.90
N VAL A 211 -32.43 41.20 -8.66
CA VAL A 211 -32.67 39.94 -7.94
C VAL A 211 -33.68 39.07 -8.70
N CYS A 212 -34.86 39.60 -9.02
CA CYS A 212 -35.92 38.86 -9.73
C CYS A 212 -35.50 38.30 -11.10
N TYR A 213 -34.57 38.93 -11.82
CA TYR A 213 -34.04 38.40 -13.07
C TYR A 213 -32.90 37.37 -12.86
N LEU A 214 -32.15 37.46 -11.76
CA LEU A 214 -31.10 36.50 -11.41
C LEU A 214 -31.61 35.29 -10.61
N LEU A 215 -32.81 35.32 -10.05
CA LEU A 215 -33.44 34.14 -9.45
C LEU A 215 -33.94 33.16 -10.54
N PRO A 216 -33.89 31.83 -10.30
CA PRO A 216 -34.58 30.84 -11.12
C PRO A 216 -36.07 31.19 -11.31
N PRO A 217 -36.66 31.02 -12.50
CA PRO A 217 -38.03 31.48 -12.77
C PRO A 217 -39.14 30.97 -11.84
N PRO A 218 -39.06 29.77 -11.21
CA PRO A 218 -40.01 29.37 -10.16
C PRO A 218 -39.79 30.12 -8.84
N LEU A 219 -38.53 30.34 -8.43
CA LEU A 219 -38.17 31.06 -7.20
C LEU A 219 -38.48 32.57 -7.31
N ALA A 220 -38.26 33.17 -8.48
CA ALA A 220 -38.62 34.56 -8.78
C ALA A 220 -40.12 34.86 -8.61
N ARG A 221 -41.00 33.86 -8.70
CA ARG A 221 -42.45 33.98 -8.46
C ARG A 221 -42.84 33.78 -7.00
N ARG A 222 -42.04 33.01 -6.24
CA ARG A 222 -42.18 32.81 -4.79
C ARG A 222 -41.68 34.03 -4.00
N LEU A 223 -40.88 34.90 -4.61
CA LEU A 223 -40.34 36.09 -3.94
C LEU A 223 -41.45 37.13 -3.65
N SER A 224 -41.73 37.34 -2.37
CA SER A 224 -42.59 38.43 -1.91
C SER A 224 -41.76 39.70 -1.67
N PHE A 225 -42.30 40.88 -2.01
CA PHE A 225 -41.59 42.14 -1.81
C PHE A 225 -42.51 43.35 -1.62
N ALA A 226 -41.99 44.43 -1.04
CA ALA A 226 -42.58 45.77 -1.09
C ALA A 226 -41.48 46.83 -1.30
N THR A 227 -41.59 47.68 -2.33
CA THR A 227 -40.53 48.68 -2.64
C THR A 227 -40.48 49.83 -1.63
N TYR A 228 -41.49 49.99 -0.76
CA TYR A 228 -41.48 50.98 0.31
C TYR A 228 -42.30 50.57 1.54
N VAL A 229 -41.64 50.47 2.69
CA VAL A 229 -42.26 50.32 4.01
C VAL A 229 -41.54 51.24 5.01
N PHE A 230 -42.26 52.17 5.66
CA PHE A 230 -41.66 53.15 6.59
C PHE A 230 -41.15 52.55 7.92
N ARG A 231 -41.66 51.37 8.29
CA ARG A 231 -41.23 50.56 9.45
C ARG A 231 -41.01 49.10 9.04
N PRO A 232 -39.84 48.74 8.47
CA PRO A 232 -39.61 47.41 7.91
C PRO A 232 -39.90 46.25 8.86
N ALA A 233 -39.61 46.41 10.17
CA ALA A 233 -39.87 45.41 11.21
C ALA A 233 -41.35 44.94 11.35
N ARG A 234 -42.30 45.62 10.70
CA ARG A 234 -43.73 45.24 10.67
C ARG A 234 -44.13 44.40 9.45
N SER A 235 -43.16 43.97 8.63
CA SER A 235 -43.38 43.27 7.37
C SER A 235 -42.51 42.02 7.29
N SER A 236 -43.11 40.88 6.97
CA SER A 236 -42.43 39.59 6.74
C SER A 236 -42.32 39.22 5.25
N LEU A 237 -42.24 40.23 4.38
CA LEU A 237 -42.00 40.08 2.94
C LEU A 237 -40.50 39.88 2.68
N HIS A 238 -40.13 39.00 1.75
CA HIS A 238 -38.73 38.56 1.60
C HIS A 238 -37.77 39.72 1.24
N LEU A 239 -38.23 40.68 0.42
CA LEU A 239 -37.51 41.95 0.17
C LEU A 239 -38.33 43.18 0.62
N ILE A 240 -37.74 44.05 1.43
CA ILE A 240 -38.41 45.24 2.00
C ILE A 240 -37.61 46.49 1.67
N GLY A 241 -38.17 47.34 0.82
CA GLY A 241 -37.60 48.61 0.43
C GLY A 241 -37.88 49.70 1.45
N THR A 242 -36.93 50.59 1.73
CA THR A 242 -37.19 51.78 2.52
C THR A 242 -36.24 52.94 2.20
N VAL A 243 -36.51 54.12 2.76
CA VAL A 243 -35.76 55.36 2.52
C VAL A 243 -35.01 55.81 3.79
N PRO A 244 -33.96 56.65 3.71
CA PRO A 244 -33.14 57.02 4.88
C PRO A 244 -33.85 57.75 6.04
N GLU A 245 -35.09 58.21 5.85
CA GLU A 245 -35.95 58.81 6.88
C GLU A 245 -36.77 57.78 7.67
N ALA A 246 -36.76 56.52 7.25
CA ALA A 246 -37.51 55.43 7.87
C ALA A 246 -36.95 55.01 9.22
N GLN A 247 -37.82 54.47 10.06
CA GLN A 247 -37.45 53.84 11.32
C GLN A 247 -37.12 52.37 11.06
N LEU A 248 -35.82 52.04 11.11
CA LEU A 248 -35.37 50.64 11.07
C LEU A 248 -35.66 49.97 12.42
N ASP A 249 -35.33 50.65 13.52
CA ASP A 249 -35.70 50.36 14.92
C ASP A 249 -35.78 48.86 15.29
N LEU A 250 -34.79 48.07 14.84
CA LEU A 250 -34.67 46.65 15.11
C LEU A 250 -34.30 46.42 16.58
N GLY A 251 -35.00 45.50 17.25
CA GLY A 251 -34.59 44.99 18.56
C GLY A 251 -33.37 44.05 18.46
N PRO A 252 -32.64 43.81 19.56
CA PRO A 252 -31.49 42.90 19.55
C PRO A 252 -31.87 41.45 19.22
N ASP A 253 -33.11 41.04 19.52
CA ASP A 253 -33.66 39.72 19.13
C ASP A 253 -34.14 39.69 17.66
N GLU A 254 -34.17 40.84 16.98
CA GLU A 254 -34.61 41.00 15.58
C GLU A 254 -33.43 41.19 14.60
N GLU A 255 -32.22 41.47 15.08
CA GLU A 255 -31.02 41.65 14.23
C GLU A 255 -30.68 40.39 13.42
N ASP A 256 -30.90 39.18 13.97
CA ASP A 256 -30.75 37.90 13.27
C ASP A 256 -31.85 37.66 12.20
N ALA A 257 -32.98 38.37 12.24
CA ALA A 257 -34.12 38.16 11.33
C ALA A 257 -34.11 39.07 10.09
N TYR A 258 -33.36 40.19 10.12
CA TYR A 258 -33.36 41.21 9.06
C TYR A 258 -31.96 41.50 8.52
N THR A 259 -31.68 41.10 7.27
CA THR A 259 -30.41 41.45 6.60
C THR A 259 -30.52 42.83 5.95
N VAL A 260 -29.72 43.82 6.38
CA VAL A 260 -29.85 45.22 5.95
C VAL A 260 -28.75 45.63 4.94
N PHE A 261 -29.17 46.13 3.77
CA PHE A 261 -28.33 46.75 2.75
C PHE A 261 -28.63 48.25 2.63
N ASP A 262 -27.79 49.11 3.21
CA ASP A 262 -27.92 50.57 3.15
C ASP A 262 -27.00 51.16 2.07
N PHE A 263 -27.53 51.23 0.84
CA PHE A 263 -26.88 51.84 -0.31
C PHE A 263 -26.79 53.37 -0.23
N CYS A 264 -27.44 54.02 0.75
CA CYS A 264 -27.30 55.46 0.98
C CYS A 264 -26.06 55.80 1.81
N ARG A 265 -25.73 54.96 2.79
CA ARG A 265 -24.62 55.14 3.72
C ARG A 265 -23.43 54.21 3.46
N GLY A 266 -23.54 53.29 2.50
CA GLY A 266 -22.51 52.31 2.18
C GLY A 266 -22.30 51.28 3.29
N ARG A 267 -23.40 50.84 3.94
CA ARG A 267 -23.37 49.82 5.00
C ARG A 267 -24.02 48.54 4.51
N PHE A 268 -23.30 47.43 4.62
CA PHE A 268 -23.68 46.11 4.11
C PHE A 268 -23.34 45.06 5.17
N PRO A 269 -23.96 43.86 5.15
CA PRO A 269 -23.61 42.78 6.08
C PRO A 269 -22.19 42.26 5.82
N ASP A 270 -21.43 42.00 6.90
CA ASP A 270 -20.03 41.56 6.81
C ASP A 270 -19.86 40.12 6.27
N ASP A 271 -20.84 39.22 6.52
CA ASP A 271 -20.97 37.92 5.86
C ASP A 271 -22.46 37.58 5.69
N VAL A 272 -22.84 37.17 4.47
CA VAL A 272 -24.19 36.67 4.19
C VAL A 272 -24.14 35.15 4.31
N ARG A 273 -24.78 34.63 5.36
CA ARG A 273 -24.95 33.19 5.57
C ARG A 273 -25.81 32.61 4.44
N ALA A 274 -25.14 31.87 3.57
CA ALA A 274 -25.71 31.13 2.46
C ALA A 274 -24.87 29.85 2.28
N ALA A 275 -25.53 28.74 2.00
CA ALA A 275 -24.89 27.44 1.85
C ALA A 275 -23.90 27.40 0.65
N PRO A 276 -22.91 26.48 0.64
CA PRO A 276 -21.79 26.55 -0.33
C PRO A 276 -22.20 26.44 -1.80
N ASP A 277 -23.21 25.63 -2.07
CA ASP A 277 -23.94 25.46 -3.33
C ASP A 277 -24.65 26.74 -3.76
N VAL A 278 -25.42 27.38 -2.86
CA VAL A 278 -26.08 28.66 -3.12
C VAL A 278 -25.05 29.75 -3.39
N ARG A 279 -23.92 29.75 -2.67
CA ARG A 279 -22.79 30.67 -2.87
C ARG A 279 -22.13 30.46 -4.24
N ALA A 280 -22.02 29.22 -4.72
CA ALA A 280 -21.51 28.91 -6.05
C ALA A 280 -22.49 29.30 -7.17
N LEU A 281 -23.79 29.01 -7.01
CA LEU A 281 -24.86 29.47 -7.92
C LEU A 281 -24.89 31.01 -8.02
N VAL A 282 -24.81 31.72 -6.90
CA VAL A 282 -24.71 33.19 -6.86
C VAL A 282 -23.48 33.68 -7.64
N ALA A 283 -22.32 33.04 -7.49
CA ALA A 283 -21.10 33.40 -8.23
C ALA A 283 -21.20 33.11 -9.74
N LEU A 284 -21.97 32.10 -10.15
CA LEU A 284 -22.28 31.80 -11.55
C LEU A 284 -23.26 32.81 -12.14
N LEU A 285 -24.38 33.08 -11.46
CA LEU A 285 -25.38 34.06 -11.85
C LEU A 285 -24.80 35.48 -11.93
N SER A 286 -23.86 35.83 -11.04
CA SER A 286 -23.17 37.13 -11.06
C SER A 286 -22.24 37.28 -12.27
N ARG A 287 -21.57 36.21 -12.73
CA ARG A 287 -20.78 36.20 -13.96
C ARG A 287 -21.66 36.33 -15.22
N ILE A 288 -22.79 35.64 -15.24
CA ILE A 288 -23.76 35.71 -16.35
C ILE A 288 -24.40 37.11 -16.42
N GLY A 289 -24.85 37.61 -15.27
CA GLY A 289 -25.42 38.95 -15.09
C GLY A 289 -26.79 39.16 -15.74
N VAL A 290 -27.51 40.17 -15.22
CA VAL A 290 -28.90 40.51 -15.62
C VAL A 290 -29.08 40.67 -17.13
N GLY A 291 -28.04 41.13 -17.85
CA GLY A 291 -28.07 41.32 -19.31
C GLY A 291 -28.14 40.03 -20.14
N ALA A 292 -27.55 38.92 -19.66
CA ALA A 292 -27.43 37.66 -20.41
C ALA A 292 -28.13 36.46 -19.74
N VAL A 293 -28.66 36.61 -18.54
CA VAL A 293 -29.31 35.50 -17.80
C VAL A 293 -30.61 35.00 -18.44
N ARG A 294 -31.33 35.83 -19.21
CA ARG A 294 -32.61 35.44 -19.82
C ARG A 294 -32.50 34.32 -20.86
N PRO A 295 -31.53 34.33 -21.80
CA PRO A 295 -31.19 33.15 -22.60
C PRO A 295 -30.85 31.91 -21.77
N VAL A 296 -30.04 32.05 -20.71
CA VAL A 296 -29.69 30.92 -19.83
C VAL A 296 -30.95 30.31 -19.21
N TRP A 297 -31.86 31.12 -18.65
CA TRP A 297 -33.16 30.64 -18.13
C TRP A 297 -34.12 30.06 -19.18
N ALA A 298 -33.87 30.28 -20.48
CA ALA A 298 -34.58 29.55 -21.52
C ALA A 298 -33.98 28.14 -21.68
N TRP A 299 -32.66 28.04 -21.78
CA TRP A 299 -31.93 26.78 -21.93
C TRP A 299 -31.97 25.89 -20.68
N THR A 300 -31.95 26.43 -19.46
CA THR A 300 -31.99 25.65 -18.20
C THR A 300 -33.20 24.71 -18.13
N LYS A 301 -34.29 25.00 -18.86
CA LYS A 301 -35.46 24.11 -18.96
C LYS A 301 -35.18 22.77 -19.65
N ASP A 302 -34.17 22.74 -20.51
CA ASP A 302 -33.75 21.54 -21.24
C ASP A 302 -32.82 20.65 -20.38
N PHE A 303 -32.32 21.19 -19.25
CA PHE A 303 -31.44 20.49 -18.29
C PHE A 303 -32.11 20.19 -16.94
N ALA A 304 -33.07 21.00 -16.52
CA ALA A 304 -33.80 20.83 -15.27
C ALA A 304 -34.77 19.65 -15.34
N HIS A 305 -34.87 18.89 -14.26
CA HIS A 305 -35.82 17.78 -14.09
C HIS A 305 -37.26 18.27 -13.82
N GLY A 306 -37.41 19.52 -13.34
CA GLY A 306 -38.70 20.08 -12.92
C GLY A 306 -39.09 19.70 -11.48
N ALA A 307 -38.14 19.20 -10.70
CA ALA A 307 -38.28 18.85 -9.28
C ALA A 307 -37.45 19.78 -8.35
N GLU A 308 -36.82 20.81 -8.91
CA GLU A 308 -35.97 21.77 -8.20
C GLU A 308 -36.81 22.74 -7.36
N GLU A 309 -36.84 22.53 -6.04
CA GLU A 309 -37.62 23.32 -5.08
C GLU A 309 -36.76 24.23 -4.18
N SER A 310 -35.50 23.87 -3.94
CA SER A 310 -34.51 24.66 -3.19
C SER A 310 -33.61 25.49 -4.12
N PRO A 311 -32.92 26.54 -3.62
CA PRO A 311 -31.90 27.25 -4.37
C PRO A 311 -30.72 26.40 -4.83
N GLY A 312 -30.29 25.42 -4.03
CA GLY A 312 -29.13 24.57 -4.32
C GLY A 312 -29.31 23.72 -5.57
N ASP A 313 -30.52 23.16 -5.72
CA ASP A 313 -30.97 22.30 -6.82
C ASP A 313 -30.70 22.92 -8.21
N TRP A 314 -30.68 24.25 -8.30
CA TRP A 314 -30.47 24.98 -9.56
C TRP A 314 -29.00 25.13 -9.97
N HIS A 315 -28.01 24.87 -9.11
CA HIS A 315 -26.60 25.14 -9.46
C HIS A 315 -26.14 24.33 -10.68
N ALA A 316 -26.30 23.01 -10.66
CA ALA A 316 -25.85 22.15 -11.76
C ALA A 316 -26.67 22.33 -13.07
N PRO A 317 -28.02 22.39 -13.06
CA PRO A 317 -28.80 22.72 -14.26
C PRO A 317 -28.46 24.08 -14.88
N VAL A 318 -28.11 25.09 -14.07
CA VAL A 318 -27.66 26.40 -14.56
C VAL A 318 -26.23 26.34 -15.09
N ALA A 319 -25.32 25.60 -14.45
CA ALA A 319 -23.97 25.37 -14.94
C ALA A 319 -23.96 24.63 -16.31
N ALA A 320 -24.86 23.66 -16.50
CA ALA A 320 -25.03 22.95 -17.76
C ALA A 320 -25.50 23.89 -18.88
N ALA A 321 -26.53 24.69 -18.61
CA ALA A 321 -27.06 25.69 -19.54
C ALA A 321 -26.02 26.80 -19.87
N ALA A 322 -25.27 27.25 -18.86
CA ALA A 322 -24.22 28.24 -19.02
C ALA A 322 -23.04 27.70 -19.87
N SER A 323 -22.57 26.48 -19.59
CA SER A 323 -21.51 25.82 -20.37
C SER A 323 -21.89 25.64 -21.84
N SER A 324 -23.12 25.18 -22.09
CA SER A 324 -23.71 25.03 -23.43
C SER A 324 -23.88 26.39 -24.13
N GLY A 325 -24.19 27.45 -23.38
CA GLY A 325 -24.21 28.84 -23.84
C GLY A 325 -22.83 29.48 -24.07
N GLY A 326 -21.74 28.75 -23.84
CA GLY A 326 -20.37 29.25 -24.02
C GLY A 326 -19.83 30.11 -22.87
N VAL A 327 -20.45 30.07 -21.70
CA VAL A 327 -19.96 30.76 -20.49
C VAL A 327 -18.83 29.95 -19.85
N ASP A 328 -17.76 30.63 -19.44
CA ASP A 328 -16.64 30.00 -18.74
C ASP A 328 -17.01 29.60 -17.31
N LEU A 329 -16.90 28.29 -17.04
CA LEU A 329 -17.15 27.69 -15.74
C LEU A 329 -15.91 27.79 -14.82
N ALA A 330 -16.17 28.05 -13.55
CA ALA A 330 -15.18 27.96 -12.48
C ALA A 330 -15.10 26.52 -11.96
N ALA A 331 -14.05 26.19 -11.21
CA ALA A 331 -13.85 24.85 -10.66
C ALA A 331 -15.08 24.36 -9.87
N ALA A 332 -15.72 25.22 -9.06
CA ALA A 332 -16.93 24.85 -8.31
C ALA A 332 -18.13 24.49 -9.21
N ASP A 333 -18.28 25.10 -10.39
CA ASP A 333 -19.36 24.75 -11.33
C ASP A 333 -19.05 23.44 -12.07
N VAL A 334 -17.77 23.21 -12.39
CA VAL A 334 -17.30 21.96 -13.02
C VAL A 334 -17.46 20.78 -12.06
N ASP A 335 -17.14 20.98 -10.79
CA ASP A 335 -17.24 19.95 -9.75
C ASP A 335 -18.72 19.62 -9.48
N ALA A 336 -19.59 20.63 -9.30
CA ALA A 336 -21.03 20.43 -9.18
C ALA A 336 -21.65 19.70 -10.40
N LEU A 337 -21.18 19.98 -11.62
CA LEU A 337 -21.60 19.22 -12.80
C LEU A 337 -21.09 17.77 -12.81
N LEU A 338 -19.84 17.53 -12.40
CA LEU A 338 -19.26 16.18 -12.38
C LEU A 338 -19.94 15.26 -11.36
N ASP A 339 -20.39 15.82 -10.24
CA ASP A 339 -21.12 15.10 -9.20
C ASP A 339 -22.60 14.88 -9.58
N TRP A 340 -23.24 15.83 -10.28
CA TRP A 340 -24.66 15.76 -10.70
C TRP A 340 -24.91 14.95 -11.98
N LEU A 341 -24.04 15.04 -12.99
CA LEU A 341 -24.24 14.40 -14.30
C LEU A 341 -24.48 12.87 -14.25
N PRO A 342 -23.87 12.09 -13.33
CA PRO A 342 -24.16 10.67 -13.18
C PRO A 342 -25.58 10.35 -12.69
N GLU A 343 -26.25 11.27 -11.99
CA GLU A 343 -27.61 11.11 -11.47
C GLU A 343 -28.68 11.68 -12.43
N ALA A 344 -28.27 12.54 -13.36
CA ALA A 344 -29.13 13.24 -14.32
C ALA A 344 -29.53 12.38 -15.53
N GLU A 345 -30.07 11.17 -15.29
CA GLU A 345 -30.45 10.20 -16.34
C GLU A 345 -31.42 10.78 -17.39
N HIS A 346 -32.27 11.74 -16.99
CA HIS A 346 -33.27 12.39 -17.86
C HIS A 346 -32.66 13.17 -19.05
N LEU A 347 -31.38 13.52 -18.98
CA LEU A 347 -30.69 14.28 -20.04
C LEU A 347 -30.39 13.44 -21.30
N GLY A 348 -30.18 12.13 -21.14
CA GLY A 348 -29.77 11.23 -22.23
C GLY A 348 -28.62 11.83 -23.09
N PRO A 349 -28.81 12.00 -24.41
CA PRO A 349 -27.79 12.57 -25.31
C PRO A 349 -27.26 13.95 -24.90
N LEU A 350 -28.06 14.76 -24.21
CA LEU A 350 -27.64 16.08 -23.73
C LEU A 350 -26.59 15.96 -22.60
N GLY A 351 -26.69 14.91 -21.79
CA GLY A 351 -25.69 14.55 -20.77
C GLY A 351 -24.34 14.19 -21.38
N ALA A 352 -24.34 13.39 -22.46
CA ALA A 352 -23.14 13.11 -23.23
C ALA A 352 -22.52 14.38 -23.85
N GLN A 353 -23.33 15.30 -24.36
CA GLN A 353 -22.83 16.56 -24.91
C GLN A 353 -22.10 17.41 -23.86
N ILE A 354 -22.65 17.52 -22.64
CA ILE A 354 -21.98 18.22 -21.52
C ILE A 354 -20.69 17.47 -21.14
N ALA A 355 -20.74 16.15 -21.01
CA ALA A 355 -19.58 15.32 -20.68
C ALA A 355 -18.44 15.48 -21.71
N ALA A 356 -18.78 15.56 -22.99
CA ALA A 356 -17.84 15.80 -24.08
C ALA A 356 -17.19 17.19 -23.98
N ASP A 357 -17.97 18.23 -23.68
CA ASP A 357 -17.44 19.59 -23.52
C ASP A 357 -16.59 19.74 -22.26
N LEU A 358 -16.97 19.12 -21.15
CA LEU A 358 -16.13 19.05 -19.95
C LEU A 358 -14.79 18.35 -20.26
N HIS A 359 -14.82 17.21 -20.96
CA HIS A 359 -13.62 16.45 -21.33
C HIS A 359 -12.69 17.19 -22.33
N ARG A 360 -13.27 18.05 -23.19
CA ARG A 360 -12.54 18.87 -24.17
C ARG A 360 -11.94 20.14 -23.54
N ARG A 361 -12.72 20.86 -22.72
CA ARG A 361 -12.32 22.12 -22.08
C ARG A 361 -11.39 21.88 -20.88
N HIS A 362 -11.68 20.90 -20.02
CA HIS A 362 -10.92 20.62 -18.80
C HIS A 362 -10.00 19.41 -18.96
N ARG A 363 -8.81 19.64 -19.55
CA ARG A 363 -7.83 18.57 -19.84
C ARG A 363 -7.15 17.95 -18.61
N ASN A 364 -7.24 18.59 -17.45
CA ASN A 364 -6.56 18.19 -16.21
C ASN A 364 -7.48 17.42 -15.23
N LEU A 365 -8.60 16.87 -15.72
CA LEU A 365 -9.47 16.02 -14.90
C LEU A 365 -8.74 14.74 -14.48
N ASP A 366 -8.89 14.36 -13.21
CA ASP A 366 -8.28 13.16 -12.66
C ASP A 366 -8.94 11.85 -13.13
N ASP A 367 -8.26 10.74 -12.84
CA ASP A 367 -8.66 9.40 -13.25
C ASP A 367 -10.02 8.96 -12.69
N SER A 368 -10.52 9.56 -11.60
CA SER A 368 -11.86 9.34 -11.03
C SER A 368 -12.92 10.14 -11.79
N ARG A 369 -12.71 11.45 -11.97
CA ARG A 369 -13.62 12.35 -12.71
C ARG A 369 -13.81 11.89 -14.15
N LEU A 370 -12.74 11.41 -14.79
CA LEU A 370 -12.82 10.79 -16.12
C LEU A 370 -13.68 9.51 -16.13
N ARG A 371 -13.68 8.69 -15.07
CA ARG A 371 -14.55 7.50 -15.01
C ARG A 371 -16.03 7.87 -14.88
N LEU A 372 -16.36 8.95 -14.17
CA LEU A 372 -17.74 9.48 -14.12
C LEU A 372 -18.21 9.89 -15.52
N LEU A 373 -17.41 10.69 -16.24
CA LEU A 373 -17.71 11.09 -17.62
C LEU A 373 -17.79 9.89 -18.58
N SER A 374 -16.94 8.86 -18.40
CA SER A 374 -17.00 7.60 -19.15
C SER A 374 -18.32 6.85 -18.91
N GLY A 375 -18.82 6.86 -17.67
CA GLY A 375 -20.11 6.29 -17.29
C GLY A 375 -21.30 7.03 -17.91
N VAL A 376 -21.30 8.37 -17.85
CA VAL A 376 -22.34 9.23 -18.46
C VAL A 376 -22.39 9.03 -19.98
N ALA A 377 -21.24 9.04 -20.65
CA ALA A 377 -21.13 8.76 -22.09
C ALA A 377 -21.74 7.39 -22.46
N ARG A 378 -21.45 6.37 -21.66
CA ARG A 378 -21.97 5.01 -21.85
C ARG A 378 -23.48 4.91 -21.58
N ALA A 379 -24.01 5.62 -20.58
CA ALA A 379 -25.45 5.62 -20.27
C ALA A 379 -26.27 6.28 -21.40
N ALA A 380 -25.69 7.28 -22.06
CA ALA A 380 -26.29 7.99 -23.19
C ALA A 380 -25.97 7.37 -24.58
N ASP A 381 -25.35 6.18 -24.63
CA ASP A 381 -24.91 5.46 -25.84
C ASP A 381 -23.91 6.21 -26.74
N ASP A 382 -23.21 7.23 -26.22
CA ASP A 382 -22.08 7.88 -26.91
C ASP A 382 -20.82 7.00 -26.82
N THR A 383 -20.81 5.98 -27.66
CA THR A 383 -19.70 5.04 -27.83
C THR A 383 -18.40 5.74 -28.28
N ALA A 384 -18.46 6.90 -28.94
CA ALA A 384 -17.27 7.62 -29.39
C ALA A 384 -16.58 8.34 -28.23
N LEU A 385 -17.34 9.09 -27.42
CA LEU A 385 -16.85 9.76 -26.22
C LEU A 385 -16.36 8.75 -25.17
N HIS A 386 -17.12 7.68 -24.93
CA HIS A 386 -16.73 6.61 -24.01
C HIS A 386 -15.37 6.01 -24.40
N GLN A 387 -15.14 5.77 -25.70
CA GLN A 387 -13.87 5.24 -26.19
C GLN A 387 -12.70 6.26 -26.18
N GLU A 388 -12.95 7.57 -26.33
CA GLU A 388 -11.90 8.58 -26.13
C GLU A 388 -11.45 8.60 -24.65
N ILE A 389 -12.41 8.62 -23.73
CA ILE A 389 -12.15 8.72 -22.29
C ILE A 389 -11.44 7.45 -21.78
N GLU A 390 -11.92 6.25 -22.12
CA GLU A 390 -11.20 5.02 -21.77
C GLU A 390 -9.81 4.96 -22.42
N GLY A 391 -9.62 5.55 -23.61
CA GLY A 391 -8.30 5.72 -24.22
C GLY A 391 -7.34 6.56 -23.37
N ARG A 392 -7.80 7.68 -22.79
CA ARG A 392 -6.98 8.50 -21.88
C ARG A 392 -6.74 7.81 -20.53
N LEU A 393 -7.76 7.18 -19.95
CA LEU A 393 -7.64 6.39 -18.71
C LEU A 393 -6.63 5.24 -18.87
N LEU A 394 -6.67 4.55 -20.02
CA LEU A 394 -5.71 3.51 -20.38
C LEU A 394 -4.27 4.07 -20.47
N GLU A 395 -4.07 5.22 -21.12
CA GLU A 395 -2.74 5.84 -21.20
C GLU A 395 -2.23 6.30 -19.82
N SER A 396 -3.09 6.85 -18.98
CA SER A 396 -2.79 7.16 -17.58
C SER A 396 -2.31 5.92 -16.81
N ARG A 397 -3.10 4.84 -16.80
CA ARG A 397 -2.79 3.56 -16.15
C ARG A 397 -1.47 2.95 -16.65
N MET A 398 -1.24 2.94 -17.97
CA MET A 398 -0.01 2.40 -18.58
C MET A 398 1.23 3.23 -18.21
N ARG A 399 1.12 4.56 -18.18
CA ARG A 399 2.18 5.47 -17.74
C ARG A 399 2.48 5.29 -16.25
N ALA A 400 1.47 5.22 -15.40
CA ALA A 400 1.60 4.98 -13.96
C ALA A 400 2.30 3.65 -13.65
N HIS A 401 1.96 2.57 -14.38
CA HIS A 401 2.64 1.28 -14.22
C HIS A 401 4.09 1.31 -14.73
N MET A 402 4.37 2.00 -15.85
CA MET A 402 5.74 2.18 -16.37
C MET A 402 6.64 2.94 -15.37
N THR A 403 6.18 4.06 -14.83
CA THR A 403 6.90 4.84 -13.80
C THR A 403 6.91 4.13 -12.45
N GLY A 404 5.88 3.32 -12.18
CA GLY A 404 5.66 2.59 -10.93
C GLY A 404 5.28 3.52 -9.80
N ALA A 405 4.26 4.34 -10.04
CA ALA A 405 3.57 5.11 -9.01
C ALA A 405 2.91 4.16 -7.99
N ALA A 406 2.66 4.64 -6.76
CA ALA A 406 2.18 3.79 -5.65
C ALA A 406 0.73 3.31 -5.82
N ASP A 407 -0.03 4.02 -6.64
CA ASP A 407 -1.42 3.82 -7.05
C ASP A 407 -1.57 3.05 -8.37
N ALA A 408 -0.46 2.67 -9.01
CA ALA A 408 -0.48 2.03 -10.32
C ALA A 408 -1.16 0.64 -10.29
N THR A 409 -2.35 0.57 -10.87
CA THR A 409 -3.15 -0.66 -10.97
C THR A 409 -2.42 -1.75 -11.76
N GLU A 410 -2.63 -3.01 -11.40
CA GLU A 410 -2.10 -4.15 -12.17
C GLU A 410 -2.84 -4.32 -13.52
N PRO A 411 -2.15 -4.79 -14.57
CA PRO A 411 -2.73 -5.04 -15.89
C PRO A 411 -3.75 -6.19 -15.87
N ALA A 412 -5.01 -5.90 -16.17
CA ALA A 412 -6.06 -6.90 -16.38
C ALA A 412 -6.25 -7.22 -17.88
N PRO A 413 -6.58 -8.47 -18.27
CA PRO A 413 -6.80 -8.84 -19.67
C PRO A 413 -7.88 -8.00 -20.37
N LEU A 414 -7.52 -7.35 -21.47
CA LEU A 414 -8.46 -6.54 -22.26
C LEU A 414 -9.32 -7.46 -23.14
N THR A 415 -10.62 -7.55 -22.85
CA THR A 415 -11.57 -8.40 -23.58
C THR A 415 -11.99 -7.81 -24.93
N ASP A 416 -12.26 -6.50 -24.96
CA ASP A 416 -12.59 -5.70 -26.15
C ASP A 416 -11.43 -5.71 -27.18
N PRO A 417 -11.67 -6.08 -28.45
CA PRO A 417 -10.64 -6.15 -29.48
C PRO A 417 -10.13 -4.77 -29.93
N ASP A 418 -10.97 -3.74 -29.99
CA ASP A 418 -10.61 -2.40 -30.45
C ASP A 418 -9.87 -1.63 -29.35
N LEU A 419 -10.28 -1.81 -28.09
CA LEU A 419 -9.51 -1.35 -26.93
C LEU A 419 -8.15 -2.05 -26.86
N ARG A 420 -8.08 -3.38 -27.09
CA ARG A 420 -6.81 -4.13 -27.16
C ARG A 420 -5.92 -3.67 -28.31
N ALA A 421 -6.48 -3.34 -29.48
CA ALA A 421 -5.74 -2.80 -30.61
C ALA A 421 -5.14 -1.41 -30.30
N ARG A 422 -5.94 -0.51 -29.69
CA ARG A 422 -5.48 0.80 -29.22
C ARG A 422 -4.39 0.69 -28.14
N ALA A 423 -4.59 -0.18 -27.14
CA ALA A 423 -3.61 -0.48 -26.10
C ALA A 423 -2.28 -1.00 -26.69
N THR A 424 -2.36 -1.84 -27.72
CA THR A 424 -1.19 -2.37 -28.43
C THR A 424 -0.43 -1.27 -29.17
N ALA A 425 -1.12 -0.38 -29.90
CA ALA A 425 -0.48 0.73 -30.60
C ALA A 425 0.18 1.74 -29.63
N LEU A 426 -0.49 2.03 -28.51
CA LEU A 426 0.02 2.86 -27.43
C LEU A 426 1.26 2.24 -26.75
N TRP A 427 1.23 0.93 -26.51
CA TRP A 427 2.37 0.18 -25.96
C TRP A 427 3.59 0.21 -26.90
N GLU A 428 3.40 -0.01 -28.21
CA GLU A 428 4.46 0.09 -29.21
C GLU A 428 5.05 1.51 -29.33
N ARG A 429 4.27 2.55 -28.99
CA ARG A 429 4.72 3.95 -28.89
C ARG A 429 5.57 4.16 -27.62
N LEU A 430 5.04 3.85 -26.44
CA LEU A 430 5.73 4.04 -25.16
C LEU A 430 7.06 3.26 -25.09
N LEU A 431 7.14 2.06 -25.68
CA LEU A 431 8.38 1.27 -25.76
C LEU A 431 9.46 1.86 -26.67
N ARG A 432 9.05 2.63 -27.68
CA ARG A 432 9.95 3.32 -28.61
C ARG A 432 10.45 4.63 -28.03
N ASP A 433 9.53 5.42 -27.50
CA ASP A 433 9.75 6.85 -27.25
C ASP A 433 10.11 7.16 -25.78
N GLU A 434 9.66 6.34 -24.82
CA GLU A 434 9.74 6.67 -23.37
C GLU A 434 10.41 5.60 -22.49
N ALA A 435 10.59 4.38 -22.99
CA ALA A 435 11.19 3.25 -22.28
C ALA A 435 12.73 3.29 -22.24
N ALA A 436 13.30 4.46 -21.94
CA ALA A 436 14.74 4.72 -21.95
C ALA A 436 15.57 3.90 -20.94
N THR A 437 14.94 3.30 -19.92
CA THR A 437 15.61 2.46 -18.92
C THR A 437 15.12 1.01 -18.97
N SER A 438 16.01 0.07 -18.66
CA SER A 438 15.71 -1.37 -18.58
C SER A 438 14.48 -1.65 -17.70
N ARG A 439 14.31 -0.89 -16.61
CA ARG A 439 13.18 -1.00 -15.68
C ARG A 439 11.84 -0.61 -16.31
N ARG A 440 11.77 0.52 -17.03
CA ARG A 440 10.56 0.92 -17.77
C ARG A 440 10.21 -0.12 -18.85
N ARG A 441 11.21 -0.64 -19.56
CA ARG A 441 11.03 -1.66 -20.60
C ARG A 441 10.49 -2.98 -20.04
N VAL A 442 11.05 -3.46 -18.92
CA VAL A 442 10.55 -4.66 -18.19
C VAL A 442 9.10 -4.49 -17.73
N ARG A 443 8.75 -3.33 -17.17
CA ARG A 443 7.38 -3.04 -16.73
C ARG A 443 6.37 -2.96 -17.87
N LEU A 444 6.74 -2.36 -19.00
CA LEU A 444 5.87 -2.38 -20.19
C LEU A 444 5.72 -3.80 -20.76
N LEU A 445 6.75 -4.64 -20.72
CA LEU A 445 6.65 -6.06 -21.10
C LEU A 445 5.71 -6.84 -20.17
N LEU A 446 5.81 -6.63 -18.85
CA LEU A 446 4.86 -7.19 -17.86
C LEU A 446 3.43 -6.71 -18.11
N TRP A 447 3.25 -5.41 -18.38
CA TRP A 447 1.94 -4.82 -18.63
C TRP A 447 1.27 -5.44 -19.86
N ALA A 448 2.01 -5.60 -20.97
CA ALA A 448 1.49 -6.25 -22.17
C ALA A 448 1.10 -7.73 -21.97
N HIS A 449 1.84 -8.45 -21.13
CA HIS A 449 1.53 -9.84 -20.79
C HIS A 449 0.23 -9.92 -19.97
N GLY A 450 0.08 -9.13 -18.91
CA GLY A 450 -1.13 -9.12 -18.09
C GLY A 450 -2.37 -8.62 -18.84
N ALA A 451 -2.22 -7.59 -19.69
CA ALA A 451 -3.29 -7.06 -20.53
C ALA A 451 -3.64 -7.93 -21.74
N GLN A 452 -2.87 -9.00 -22.00
CA GLN A 452 -2.99 -9.90 -23.15
C GLN A 452 -3.01 -9.16 -24.50
N LEU A 453 -2.04 -8.27 -24.71
CA LEU A 453 -1.92 -7.51 -25.96
C LEU A 453 -1.55 -8.40 -27.14
N ALA A 454 -1.89 -7.94 -28.34
CA ALA A 454 -1.61 -8.62 -29.61
C ALA A 454 -0.66 -7.80 -30.51
N PRO A 455 0.60 -7.54 -30.08
CA PRO A 455 1.57 -6.76 -30.84
C PRO A 455 1.99 -7.46 -32.13
N ARG A 456 2.58 -6.68 -33.05
CA ARG A 456 3.06 -7.19 -34.34
C ARG A 456 4.10 -8.29 -34.13
N ALA A 457 4.08 -9.32 -34.98
CA ALA A 457 4.99 -10.46 -34.89
C ALA A 457 6.45 -10.01 -34.90
N GLY A 458 7.27 -10.56 -33.99
CA GLY A 458 8.68 -10.20 -33.83
C GLY A 458 8.93 -9.01 -32.90
N VAL A 459 7.91 -8.22 -32.53
CA VAL A 459 8.11 -7.07 -31.61
C VAL A 459 8.47 -7.54 -30.21
N VAL A 460 7.71 -8.47 -29.62
CA VAL A 460 8.01 -8.96 -28.25
C VAL A 460 9.38 -9.61 -28.21
N GLU A 461 9.72 -10.39 -29.23
CA GLU A 461 11.02 -11.06 -29.39
C GLU A 461 12.18 -10.06 -29.47
N ARG A 462 12.02 -8.96 -30.22
CA ARG A 462 13.02 -7.88 -30.30
C ARG A 462 13.15 -7.15 -28.97
N GLU A 463 12.04 -6.84 -28.30
CA GLU A 463 12.04 -6.03 -27.08
C GLU A 463 12.50 -6.81 -25.84
N THR A 464 12.21 -8.11 -25.75
CA THR A 464 12.81 -8.98 -24.72
C THR A 464 14.31 -9.14 -24.94
N LEU A 465 14.79 -9.24 -26.18
CA LEU A 465 16.24 -9.30 -26.48
C LEU A 465 16.95 -7.98 -26.15
N THR A 466 16.35 -6.84 -26.48
CA THR A 466 16.83 -5.51 -26.07
C THR A 466 16.90 -5.38 -24.54
N ALA A 467 15.85 -5.82 -23.83
CA ALA A 467 15.84 -5.82 -22.36
C ALA A 467 16.92 -6.75 -21.77
N ALA A 468 17.06 -7.97 -22.29
CA ALA A 468 18.04 -8.95 -21.82
C ALA A 468 19.49 -8.45 -21.97
N ARG A 469 19.85 -7.89 -23.13
CA ARG A 469 21.17 -7.28 -23.37
C ARG A 469 21.45 -6.13 -22.38
N ALA A 470 20.49 -5.24 -22.17
CA ALA A 470 20.63 -4.12 -21.24
C ALA A 470 20.75 -4.58 -19.76
N LEU A 471 20.06 -5.65 -19.37
CA LEU A 471 20.13 -6.21 -18.02
C LEU A 471 21.47 -6.91 -17.73
N LEU A 472 22.08 -7.58 -18.72
CA LEU A 472 23.42 -8.16 -18.57
C LEU A 472 24.53 -7.11 -18.37
N GLY A 473 24.30 -5.87 -18.82
CA GLY A 473 25.19 -4.73 -18.52
C GLY A 473 24.97 -4.10 -17.13
N THR A 474 24.03 -4.59 -16.33
CA THR A 474 23.61 -3.96 -15.07
C THR A 474 24.28 -4.62 -13.85
N SER A 475 25.46 -4.12 -13.45
CA SER A 475 26.28 -4.73 -12.37
C SER A 475 25.62 -4.79 -10.98
N ALA A 476 24.62 -3.95 -10.71
CA ALA A 476 23.94 -3.89 -9.42
C ALA A 476 22.45 -3.51 -9.58
N PRO A 477 21.54 -4.46 -9.86
CA PRO A 477 20.11 -4.20 -9.92
C PRO A 477 19.54 -3.92 -8.52
N GLY A 478 18.77 -2.83 -8.37
CA GLY A 478 17.98 -2.60 -7.16
C GLY A 478 16.93 -3.69 -6.93
N VAL A 479 16.59 -3.96 -5.66
CA VAL A 479 15.72 -5.09 -5.23
C VAL A 479 14.41 -5.16 -6.03
N ALA A 480 13.79 -4.02 -6.31
CA ALA A 480 12.53 -3.98 -7.05
C ALA A 480 12.69 -4.33 -8.55
N LEU A 481 13.77 -3.88 -9.20
CA LEU A 481 14.08 -4.30 -10.59
C LEU A 481 14.35 -5.81 -10.65
N ARG A 482 15.02 -6.37 -9.64
CA ARG A 482 15.25 -7.82 -9.56
C ARG A 482 13.92 -8.59 -9.53
N ARG A 483 12.99 -8.21 -8.66
CA ARG A 483 11.64 -8.82 -8.58
C ARG A 483 10.85 -8.68 -9.89
N GLU A 484 10.89 -7.51 -10.50
CA GLU A 484 10.20 -7.23 -11.78
C GLU A 484 10.75 -8.12 -12.92
N VAL A 485 12.08 -8.36 -12.96
CA VAL A 485 12.70 -9.27 -13.93
C VAL A 485 12.47 -10.75 -13.59
N GLU A 486 12.47 -11.12 -12.31
CA GLU A 486 12.12 -12.47 -11.85
C GLU A 486 10.69 -12.85 -12.26
N LEU A 487 9.74 -11.91 -12.12
CA LEU A 487 8.36 -12.08 -12.59
C LEU A 487 8.29 -12.20 -14.11
N LEU A 488 8.97 -11.33 -14.87
CA LEU A 488 8.95 -11.36 -16.34
C LEU A 488 9.59 -12.65 -16.89
N VAL A 489 10.63 -13.17 -16.24
CA VAL A 489 11.24 -14.47 -16.56
C VAL A 489 10.33 -15.63 -16.16
N ALA A 490 9.51 -15.50 -15.11
CA ALA A 490 8.52 -16.50 -14.75
C ALA A 490 7.39 -16.60 -15.81
N THR A 491 6.85 -15.46 -16.27
CA THR A 491 5.68 -15.37 -17.14
C THR A 491 5.97 -15.47 -18.63
N GLU A 492 6.99 -14.77 -19.14
CA GLU A 492 7.22 -14.64 -20.58
C GLU A 492 8.34 -15.56 -21.08
N LEU A 493 7.97 -16.63 -21.79
CA LEU A 493 8.94 -17.64 -22.28
C LEU A 493 9.97 -17.03 -23.25
N ARG A 494 9.57 -16.03 -24.05
CA ARG A 494 10.49 -15.30 -24.95
C ARG A 494 11.63 -14.61 -24.19
N MET A 495 11.38 -14.15 -22.96
CA MET A 495 12.41 -13.51 -22.13
C MET A 495 13.55 -14.47 -21.76
N ARG A 496 13.26 -15.78 -21.63
CA ARG A 496 14.29 -16.81 -21.37
C ARG A 496 15.15 -17.07 -22.60
N GLY A 497 14.52 -17.21 -23.77
CA GLY A 497 15.25 -17.37 -25.05
C GLY A 497 16.10 -16.14 -25.39
N ALA A 498 15.56 -14.93 -25.13
CA ALA A 498 16.28 -13.67 -25.23
C ALA A 498 17.49 -13.59 -24.28
N LEU A 499 17.31 -13.99 -23.02
CA LEU A 499 18.39 -14.01 -22.03
C LEU A 499 19.46 -15.05 -22.34
N ALA A 500 19.09 -16.26 -22.77
CA ALA A 500 20.05 -17.27 -23.22
C ALA A 500 20.84 -16.80 -24.47
N THR A 501 20.17 -16.13 -25.41
CA THR A 501 20.80 -15.53 -26.59
C THR A 501 21.79 -14.43 -26.20
N ALA A 502 21.40 -13.51 -25.32
CA ALA A 502 22.25 -12.41 -24.90
C ALA A 502 23.46 -12.89 -24.06
N VAL A 503 23.29 -13.94 -23.23
CA VAL A 503 24.42 -14.57 -22.52
C VAL A 503 25.40 -15.22 -23.50
N ARG A 504 24.90 -15.88 -24.55
CA ARG A 504 25.74 -16.43 -25.62
C ARG A 504 26.57 -15.34 -26.31
N GLU A 505 25.93 -14.24 -26.71
CA GLU A 505 26.61 -13.10 -27.36
C GLU A 505 27.74 -12.51 -26.49
N VAL A 506 27.55 -12.45 -25.17
CA VAL A 506 28.60 -12.00 -24.24
C VAL A 506 29.74 -13.01 -24.11
N LEU A 507 29.46 -14.32 -24.05
CA LEU A 507 30.50 -15.36 -23.95
C LEU A 507 31.30 -15.53 -25.26
N GLU A 508 30.63 -15.40 -26.41
CA GLU A 508 31.27 -15.44 -27.74
C GLU A 508 32.16 -14.21 -27.98
N SER A 509 31.78 -13.04 -27.47
CA SER A 509 32.58 -11.81 -27.59
C SER A 509 33.62 -11.61 -26.47
N ARG A 510 33.46 -12.28 -25.31
CA ARG A 510 34.34 -12.16 -24.14
C ARG A 510 34.53 -13.51 -23.43
N PRO A 511 35.50 -14.33 -23.86
CA PRO A 511 35.93 -15.53 -23.13
C PRO A 511 36.33 -15.23 -21.67
N GLY A 512 36.14 -16.19 -20.76
CA GLY A 512 36.46 -16.02 -19.33
C GLY A 512 35.37 -15.32 -18.50
N GLN A 513 34.16 -15.16 -19.04
CA GLN A 513 33.00 -14.57 -18.34
C GLN A 513 32.03 -15.65 -17.79
N GLU A 514 32.52 -16.85 -17.45
CA GLU A 514 31.66 -17.96 -17.00
C GLU A 514 30.89 -17.67 -15.71
N GLN A 515 31.39 -16.72 -14.91
CA GLN A 515 30.75 -16.27 -13.66
C GLN A 515 29.38 -15.62 -13.87
N LEU A 516 29.00 -15.23 -15.10
CA LEU A 516 27.68 -14.68 -15.41
C LEU A 516 26.54 -15.59 -14.92
N PHE A 517 26.67 -16.91 -15.03
CA PHE A 517 25.65 -17.86 -14.55
C PHE A 517 25.51 -17.93 -13.01
N SER A 518 26.47 -17.36 -12.26
CA SER A 518 26.39 -17.14 -10.81
C SER A 518 25.83 -15.74 -10.45
N GLN A 519 25.57 -14.87 -11.44
CA GLN A 519 25.18 -13.47 -11.28
C GLN A 519 23.80 -13.16 -11.91
N PHE A 520 23.17 -12.05 -11.52
CA PHE A 520 21.93 -11.58 -12.16
C PHE A 520 22.23 -10.92 -13.52
N PRO A 521 21.37 -11.05 -14.54
CA PRO A 521 20.14 -11.86 -14.59
C PRO A 521 20.36 -13.33 -14.96
N ALA A 522 21.54 -13.73 -15.46
CA ALA A 522 21.74 -15.06 -16.05
C ALA A 522 21.57 -16.24 -15.06
N ALA A 523 21.73 -16.01 -13.76
CA ALA A 523 21.41 -16.98 -12.70
C ALA A 523 19.92 -17.38 -12.64
N LEU A 524 19.01 -16.67 -13.32
CA LEU A 524 17.59 -17.00 -13.45
C LEU A 524 17.32 -18.06 -14.55
N LEU A 525 18.29 -18.33 -15.43
CA LEU A 525 18.16 -19.34 -16.48
C LEU A 525 18.11 -20.76 -15.90
N GLN A 526 17.34 -21.64 -16.55
CA GLN A 526 17.15 -23.03 -16.16
C GLN A 526 17.75 -23.96 -17.21
N GLU A 527 18.11 -25.19 -16.83
CA GLU A 527 18.70 -26.20 -17.72
C GLU A 527 17.87 -26.46 -19.00
N ARG A 528 16.54 -26.27 -18.93
CA ARG A 528 15.64 -26.36 -20.10
C ARG A 528 15.80 -25.22 -21.11
N ASP A 529 16.18 -24.03 -20.66
CA ASP A 529 16.29 -22.82 -21.48
C ASP A 529 17.61 -22.80 -22.28
N LEU A 530 18.56 -23.68 -21.95
CA LEU A 530 19.88 -23.81 -22.56
C LEU A 530 20.01 -25.03 -23.49
N ARG A 531 18.92 -25.79 -23.69
CA ARG A 531 18.89 -26.97 -24.55
C ARG A 531 19.24 -26.58 -26.00
N GLY A 532 20.22 -27.27 -26.57
CA GLY A 532 20.77 -26.97 -27.90
C GLY A 532 22.14 -26.27 -27.87
N SER A 533 22.61 -25.76 -26.72
CA SER A 533 23.99 -25.29 -26.57
C SER A 533 24.76 -26.08 -25.51
N SER A 534 25.70 -26.91 -25.97
CA SER A 534 26.62 -27.67 -25.12
C SER A 534 27.48 -26.76 -24.24
N LEU A 535 27.99 -25.66 -24.82
CA LEU A 535 28.84 -24.70 -24.14
C LEU A 535 28.11 -23.98 -23.00
N LEU A 536 26.88 -23.48 -23.24
CA LEU A 536 26.10 -22.82 -22.20
C LEU A 536 25.69 -23.78 -21.07
N LEU A 537 25.34 -25.03 -21.40
CA LEU A 537 25.04 -26.07 -20.41
C LEU A 537 26.26 -26.38 -19.52
N GLU A 538 27.46 -26.46 -20.10
CA GLU A 538 28.68 -26.64 -19.30
C GLU A 538 28.92 -25.46 -18.34
N HIS A 539 28.85 -24.22 -18.82
CA HIS A 539 29.05 -23.04 -17.97
C HIS A 539 27.99 -22.93 -16.86
N TYR A 540 26.73 -23.21 -17.19
CA TYR A 540 25.63 -23.29 -16.23
C TYR A 540 25.88 -24.35 -15.15
N TRP A 541 26.28 -25.57 -15.52
CA TRP A 541 26.56 -26.63 -14.55
C TRP A 541 27.81 -26.37 -13.70
N ARG A 542 28.85 -25.71 -14.22
CA ARG A 542 29.98 -25.21 -13.42
C ARG A 542 29.51 -24.22 -12.35
N ALA A 543 28.77 -23.18 -12.76
CA ALA A 543 28.17 -22.20 -11.85
C ALA A 543 27.09 -22.79 -10.93
N ARG A 544 26.57 -23.99 -11.22
CA ARG A 544 25.69 -24.73 -10.33
C ARG A 544 26.47 -25.56 -9.30
N ALA A 545 27.59 -26.18 -9.67
CA ALA A 545 28.44 -26.91 -8.74
C ALA A 545 29.02 -26.00 -7.64
N GLU A 546 29.36 -24.75 -8.00
CA GLU A 546 29.78 -23.69 -7.07
C GLU A 546 28.69 -23.34 -6.02
N ARG A 547 27.40 -23.49 -6.38
CA ARG A 547 26.24 -23.23 -5.50
C ARG A 547 25.69 -24.47 -4.80
N GLU A 548 25.85 -25.65 -5.38
CA GLU A 548 25.38 -26.95 -4.88
C GLU A 548 26.54 -27.96 -4.77
N PRO A 549 27.56 -27.77 -3.89
CA PRO A 549 28.76 -28.62 -3.87
C PRO A 549 28.50 -30.11 -3.64
N ALA A 550 27.40 -30.45 -2.98
CA ALA A 550 26.96 -31.84 -2.78
C ALA A 550 26.60 -32.58 -4.09
N ARG A 551 26.52 -31.87 -5.23
CA ARG A 551 26.18 -32.41 -6.56
C ARG A 551 27.30 -32.29 -7.59
N THR A 552 28.49 -31.82 -7.20
CA THR A 552 29.62 -31.61 -8.12
C THR A 552 29.99 -32.87 -8.92
N VAL A 553 29.90 -34.06 -8.30
CA VAL A 553 30.10 -35.36 -8.99
C VAL A 553 29.04 -35.61 -10.07
N GLU A 554 27.76 -35.40 -9.75
CA GLU A 554 26.65 -35.58 -10.70
C GLU A 554 26.79 -34.62 -11.89
N LEU A 555 27.12 -33.36 -11.60
CA LEU A 555 27.30 -32.29 -12.59
C LEU A 555 28.55 -32.54 -13.46
N MET A 556 29.65 -33.05 -12.90
CA MET A 556 30.82 -33.50 -13.67
C MET A 556 30.41 -34.53 -14.73
N PHE A 557 29.66 -35.58 -14.35
CA PHE A 557 29.19 -36.59 -15.29
C PHE A 557 28.14 -36.07 -16.29
N ARG A 558 27.45 -34.94 -16.03
CA ARG A 558 26.64 -34.25 -17.06
C ARG A 558 27.53 -33.49 -18.06
N ILE A 559 28.52 -32.73 -17.56
CA ILE A 559 29.48 -31.99 -18.39
C ILE A 559 30.25 -32.94 -19.32
N LEU A 560 30.74 -34.07 -18.81
CA LEU A 560 31.46 -35.08 -19.61
C LEU A 560 30.64 -35.61 -20.79
N ARG A 561 29.36 -35.94 -20.55
CA ARG A 561 28.43 -36.37 -21.61
C ARG A 561 28.22 -35.30 -22.68
N VAL A 562 28.07 -34.03 -22.28
CA VAL A 562 27.88 -32.90 -23.21
C VAL A 562 29.16 -32.52 -23.96
N ARG A 563 30.34 -32.77 -23.37
CA ARG A 563 31.65 -32.68 -24.05
C ARG A 563 31.94 -33.84 -25.01
N GLY A 564 31.16 -34.92 -24.97
CA GLY A 564 31.49 -36.17 -25.64
C GLY A 564 32.78 -36.84 -25.14
N ARG A 565 33.23 -36.53 -23.91
CA ARG A 565 34.50 -37.04 -23.33
C ARG A 565 34.23 -38.09 -22.26
N PRO A 566 34.91 -39.26 -22.28
CA PRO A 566 34.75 -40.28 -21.25
C PRO A 566 35.47 -39.95 -19.93
N LEU A 567 36.45 -39.03 -19.96
CA LEU A 567 37.33 -38.71 -18.84
C LEU A 567 37.37 -37.19 -18.57
N PRO A 568 37.50 -36.75 -17.30
CA PRO A 568 37.69 -35.35 -16.94
C PRO A 568 39.14 -34.90 -17.12
N ASP A 569 39.33 -33.75 -17.77
CA ASP A 569 40.61 -33.05 -17.82
C ASP A 569 40.88 -32.23 -16.55
N GLU A 570 42.14 -31.91 -16.30
CA GLU A 570 42.59 -31.21 -15.07
C GLU A 570 41.92 -29.83 -14.95
N ALA A 571 41.72 -29.13 -16.07
CA ALA A 571 41.00 -27.86 -16.12
C ALA A 571 39.53 -27.97 -15.67
N LEU A 572 38.84 -29.07 -15.98
CA LEU A 572 37.48 -29.33 -15.48
C LEU A 572 37.48 -29.64 -13.98
N LEU A 573 38.43 -30.45 -13.50
CA LEU A 573 38.52 -30.78 -12.07
C LEU A 573 38.87 -29.57 -11.21
N GLU A 574 39.82 -28.72 -11.63
CA GLU A 574 40.15 -27.49 -10.91
C GLU A 574 39.05 -26.42 -11.01
N ALA A 575 38.26 -26.41 -12.09
CA ALA A 575 37.10 -25.53 -12.20
C ALA A 575 35.94 -25.94 -11.26
N LEU A 576 35.78 -27.23 -10.98
CA LEU A 576 34.71 -27.79 -10.15
C LEU A 576 35.08 -27.89 -8.66
N TRP A 577 36.31 -28.27 -8.33
CA TRP A 577 36.82 -28.38 -6.95
C TRP A 577 37.80 -27.26 -6.63
N ARG A 578 37.24 -26.04 -6.52
CA ARG A 578 37.95 -24.81 -6.14
C ARG A 578 38.36 -24.83 -4.65
N HIS A 579 39.13 -23.82 -4.23
CA HIS A 579 39.60 -23.68 -2.84
C HIS A 579 38.44 -23.68 -1.83
N PRO A 580 38.62 -24.26 -0.63
CA PRO A 580 39.90 -24.61 0.01
C PRO A 580 40.48 -25.98 -0.36
N ALA A 581 39.75 -26.89 -1.00
CA ALA A 581 40.17 -28.29 -1.15
C ALA A 581 40.22 -28.76 -2.61
N ARG A 582 41.41 -28.72 -3.23
CA ARG A 582 41.70 -29.38 -4.53
C ARG A 582 41.85 -30.91 -4.41
N THR A 583 40.98 -31.53 -3.60
CA THR A 583 40.97 -32.97 -3.28
C THR A 583 39.53 -33.46 -3.08
N TRP A 584 39.21 -34.62 -3.63
CA TRP A 584 37.93 -35.28 -3.36
C TRP A 584 37.87 -35.77 -1.90
N THR A 585 36.68 -35.82 -1.32
CA THR A 585 36.40 -36.66 -0.14
C THR A 585 36.41 -38.13 -0.52
N HIS A 586 36.58 -39.04 0.45
CA HIS A 586 36.48 -40.49 0.19
C HIS A 586 35.12 -40.90 -0.41
N ARG A 587 34.05 -40.16 -0.10
CA ARG A 587 32.72 -40.37 -0.68
C ARG A 587 32.71 -40.00 -2.17
N GLU A 588 33.10 -38.78 -2.53
CA GLU A 588 33.13 -38.33 -3.93
C GLU A 588 34.06 -39.20 -4.76
N ALA A 589 35.26 -39.54 -4.23
CA ALA A 589 36.18 -40.45 -4.90
C ALA A 589 35.58 -41.84 -5.14
N SER A 590 34.75 -42.34 -4.21
CA SER A 590 34.03 -43.61 -4.40
C SER A 590 32.90 -43.51 -5.42
N GLU A 591 32.16 -42.40 -5.45
CA GLU A 591 31.12 -42.15 -6.45
C GLU A 591 31.70 -41.96 -7.86
N ILE A 592 32.79 -41.21 -7.99
CA ILE A 592 33.55 -41.02 -9.23
C ILE A 592 34.15 -42.36 -9.70
N ALA A 593 34.81 -43.12 -8.81
CA ALA A 593 35.37 -44.42 -9.16
C ALA A 593 34.29 -45.45 -9.52
N ARG A 594 33.05 -45.34 -9.03
CA ARG A 594 31.92 -46.18 -9.49
C ARG A 594 31.43 -45.77 -10.88
N GLY A 595 31.37 -44.46 -11.17
CA GLY A 595 30.84 -43.93 -12.44
C GLY A 595 31.82 -43.90 -13.62
N LEU A 596 33.13 -43.98 -13.38
CA LEU A 596 34.15 -44.10 -14.42
C LEU A 596 34.42 -45.57 -14.82
N PRO A 597 34.75 -45.85 -16.10
CA PRO A 597 35.18 -47.18 -16.53
C PRO A 597 36.54 -47.57 -15.90
N PRO A 598 36.86 -48.86 -15.71
CA PRO A 598 38.10 -49.30 -15.03
C PRO A 598 39.39 -48.75 -15.63
N GLU A 599 39.41 -48.55 -16.95
CA GLU A 599 40.55 -47.99 -17.71
C GLU A 599 40.88 -46.56 -17.28
N ALA A 600 39.89 -45.79 -16.81
CA ALA A 600 40.05 -44.42 -16.33
C ALA A 600 40.99 -44.31 -15.12
N LEU A 601 41.17 -45.39 -14.36
CA LEU A 601 42.00 -45.40 -13.15
C LEU A 601 43.50 -45.36 -13.46
N ALA A 602 43.88 -45.64 -14.71
CA ALA A 602 45.24 -45.48 -15.23
C ALA A 602 45.51 -44.09 -15.83
N ASP A 603 44.50 -43.21 -15.95
CA ASP A 603 44.69 -41.85 -16.45
C ASP A 603 45.54 -41.01 -15.47
N PRO A 604 46.58 -40.28 -15.94
CA PRO A 604 47.45 -39.52 -15.05
C PRO A 604 46.77 -38.41 -14.23
N VAL A 605 45.65 -37.85 -14.68
CA VAL A 605 44.90 -36.81 -13.95
C VAL A 605 43.99 -37.46 -12.92
N VAL A 606 43.15 -38.42 -13.33
CA VAL A 606 42.25 -39.16 -12.43
C VAL A 606 43.06 -39.88 -11.34
N GLY A 607 44.18 -40.49 -11.70
CA GLY A 607 45.12 -41.12 -10.77
C GLY A 607 45.68 -40.17 -9.72
N ARG A 608 46.05 -38.93 -10.10
CA ARG A 608 46.51 -37.89 -9.13
C ARG A 608 45.39 -37.46 -8.17
N TRP A 609 44.15 -37.38 -8.62
CA TRP A 609 43.03 -36.99 -7.75
C TRP A 609 42.58 -38.12 -6.82
N LEU A 610 42.61 -39.39 -7.28
CA LEU A 610 42.43 -40.57 -6.44
C LEU A 610 43.55 -40.69 -5.39
N ASP A 611 44.80 -40.47 -5.78
CA ASP A 611 45.96 -40.48 -4.88
C ASP A 611 45.77 -39.49 -3.70
N ARG A 612 45.44 -38.23 -4.01
CA ARG A 612 45.12 -37.20 -3.00
C ARG A 612 43.94 -37.59 -2.13
N ALA A 613 42.92 -38.26 -2.68
CA ALA A 613 41.73 -38.67 -1.94
C ALA A 613 41.98 -39.87 -1.00
N VAL A 614 42.84 -40.82 -1.39
CA VAL A 614 43.28 -41.95 -0.56
C VAL A 614 44.25 -41.48 0.54
N ASN A 615 45.11 -40.49 0.25
CA ASN A 615 46.07 -39.95 1.20
C ASN A 615 45.52 -38.80 2.08
N ARG A 616 44.21 -38.49 1.96
CA ARG A 616 43.54 -37.44 2.75
C ARG A 616 43.59 -37.78 4.25
N ARG A 617 43.90 -36.79 5.08
CA ARG A 617 43.89 -36.92 6.56
C ARG A 617 42.50 -37.33 7.04
N ILE A 618 42.45 -38.32 7.92
CA ILE A 618 41.21 -38.88 8.49
C ILE A 618 41.11 -38.45 9.95
N GLU A 619 40.03 -37.76 10.30
CA GLU A 619 39.85 -37.19 11.65
C GLU A 619 38.69 -37.84 12.41
N THR A 620 37.78 -38.53 11.71
CA THR A 620 36.64 -39.23 12.30
C THR A 620 36.57 -40.72 11.92
N VAL A 621 35.86 -41.51 12.72
CA VAL A 621 35.60 -42.94 12.41
C VAL A 621 34.74 -43.08 11.14
N ALA A 622 33.79 -42.15 10.91
CA ALA A 622 32.95 -42.16 9.71
C ALA A 622 33.73 -41.84 8.42
N GLU A 623 34.81 -41.07 8.49
CA GLU A 623 35.75 -40.89 7.36
C GLU A 623 36.61 -42.13 7.15
N LEU A 624 37.08 -42.77 8.23
CA LEU A 624 37.81 -44.04 8.15
C LEU A 624 36.97 -45.11 7.44
N ASP A 625 35.71 -45.28 7.82
CA ASP A 625 34.84 -46.29 7.23
C ASP A 625 34.58 -46.02 5.74
N ARG A 626 34.37 -44.74 5.34
CA ARG A 626 34.30 -44.33 3.93
C ARG A 626 35.62 -44.51 3.16
N CYS A 627 36.76 -44.38 3.84
CA CYS A 627 38.07 -44.67 3.25
C CYS A 627 38.27 -46.17 3.04
N LEU A 628 37.76 -47.02 3.94
CA LEU A 628 37.76 -48.48 3.79
C LEU A 628 36.83 -48.93 2.66
N GLU A 629 35.66 -48.30 2.49
CA GLU A 629 34.80 -48.49 1.32
C GLU A 629 35.53 -48.15 0.01
N LEU A 630 36.22 -47.00 -0.04
CA LEU A 630 37.03 -46.59 -1.20
C LEU A 630 38.14 -47.60 -1.48
N CYS A 631 38.91 -47.99 -0.47
CA CYS A 631 39.97 -48.99 -0.62
C CYS A 631 39.43 -50.34 -1.13
N GLY A 632 38.31 -50.83 -0.58
CA GLY A 632 37.66 -52.05 -1.04
C GLY A 632 37.17 -51.97 -2.50
N LEU A 633 36.58 -50.83 -2.89
CA LEU A 633 36.17 -50.55 -4.26
C LEU A 633 37.35 -50.50 -5.25
N LEU A 634 38.51 -50.03 -4.79
CA LEU A 634 39.74 -49.95 -5.58
C LEU A 634 40.49 -51.30 -5.67
N ALA A 635 40.24 -52.24 -4.74
CA ALA A 635 40.85 -53.56 -4.71
C ALA A 635 40.18 -54.61 -5.62
N ALA A 636 39.06 -54.30 -6.27
CA ALA A 636 38.45 -55.18 -7.26
C ALA A 636 39.40 -55.44 -8.46
N PRO A 637 39.52 -56.68 -8.99
CA PRO A 637 40.61 -57.07 -9.90
C PRO A 637 40.82 -56.15 -11.11
N ASP A 638 39.75 -55.81 -11.81
CA ASP A 638 39.77 -55.00 -13.04
C ASP A 638 40.31 -53.58 -12.80
N ARG A 639 40.12 -53.09 -11.57
CA ARG A 639 40.53 -51.77 -11.09
C ARG A 639 41.94 -51.83 -10.51
N TRP A 640 42.22 -52.88 -9.75
CA TRP A 640 43.52 -53.16 -9.15
C TRP A 640 44.66 -53.19 -10.16
N ALA A 641 44.44 -53.81 -11.33
CA ALA A 641 45.43 -53.88 -12.39
C ALA A 641 45.82 -52.52 -12.98
N ARG A 642 44.96 -51.49 -12.82
CA ARG A 642 45.10 -50.15 -13.45
C ARG A 642 45.65 -49.08 -12.52
N LEU A 643 45.70 -49.33 -11.21
CA LEU A 643 46.09 -48.32 -10.22
C LEU A 643 47.61 -48.07 -10.15
N PRO A 644 48.05 -46.81 -9.91
CA PRO A 644 49.46 -46.49 -9.65
C PRO A 644 50.07 -47.31 -8.51
N ALA A 645 51.37 -47.63 -8.61
CA ALA A 645 52.06 -48.50 -7.67
C ALA A 645 51.91 -48.06 -6.20
N ASP A 646 52.10 -46.76 -5.92
CA ASP A 646 52.00 -46.21 -4.56
C ASP A 646 50.56 -46.21 -4.00
N VAL A 647 49.56 -46.16 -4.89
CA VAL A 647 48.14 -46.25 -4.50
C VAL A 647 47.78 -47.71 -4.20
N ARG A 648 48.28 -48.66 -5.01
CA ARG A 648 48.14 -50.10 -4.72
C ARG A 648 48.80 -50.47 -3.39
N ALA A 649 50.03 -50.00 -3.13
CA ALA A 649 50.70 -50.25 -1.86
C ALA A 649 49.85 -49.75 -0.66
N ARG A 650 49.32 -48.53 -0.74
CA ARG A 650 48.42 -47.96 0.29
C ARG A 650 47.12 -48.73 0.46
N VAL A 651 46.40 -49.00 -0.62
CA VAL A 651 45.11 -49.72 -0.56
C VAL A 651 45.31 -51.13 -0.01
N ARG A 652 46.36 -51.84 -0.45
CA ARG A 652 46.72 -53.16 0.08
C ARG A 652 46.97 -53.11 1.58
N THR A 653 47.95 -52.34 2.05
CA THR A 653 48.30 -52.32 3.47
C THR A 653 47.13 -51.84 4.34
N THR A 654 46.31 -50.91 3.85
CA THR A 654 45.09 -50.49 4.55
C THR A 654 44.08 -51.63 4.71
N LEU A 655 43.86 -52.42 3.65
CA LEU A 655 42.92 -53.55 3.70
C LEU A 655 43.50 -54.75 4.46
N ASP A 656 44.77 -55.08 4.29
CA ASP A 656 45.47 -56.16 5.00
C ASP A 656 45.43 -55.89 6.52
N LEU A 657 45.69 -54.65 6.96
CA LEU A 657 45.55 -54.23 8.36
C LEU A 657 44.08 -54.21 8.84
N ALA A 658 43.14 -53.76 7.99
CA ALA A 658 41.71 -53.77 8.33
C ALA A 658 41.10 -55.19 8.39
N ALA A 659 41.69 -56.15 7.68
CA ALA A 659 41.37 -57.57 7.76
C ALA A 659 42.00 -58.24 8.99
N ALA A 660 43.25 -57.91 9.31
CA ALA A 660 43.94 -58.38 10.52
C ALA A 660 43.11 -58.11 11.79
N LEU A 661 42.53 -56.92 11.92
CA LEU A 661 41.62 -56.51 13.01
C LEU A 661 40.37 -57.40 13.19
N ARG A 662 40.08 -58.32 12.25
CA ARG A 662 39.00 -59.31 12.34
C ARG A 662 39.48 -60.77 12.31
N GLY A 663 40.67 -61.04 11.75
CA GLY A 663 41.17 -62.40 11.52
C GLY A 663 42.21 -62.93 12.51
N VAL A 664 42.75 -62.07 13.38
CA VAL A 664 43.79 -62.46 14.37
C VAL A 664 43.14 -62.77 15.71
N GLY A 665 43.49 -63.92 16.30
CA GLY A 665 42.94 -64.40 17.58
C GLY A 665 43.61 -63.87 18.85
N GLU A 666 44.66 -63.04 18.74
CA GLU A 666 45.49 -62.61 19.87
C GLU A 666 45.90 -61.13 19.76
N ALA A 667 45.84 -60.38 20.87
CA ALA A 667 46.15 -58.95 20.90
C ALA A 667 47.62 -58.64 20.56
N THR A 668 48.55 -59.51 20.94
CA THR A 668 49.98 -59.39 20.60
C THR A 668 50.21 -59.54 19.09
N GLY A 669 49.47 -60.44 18.43
CA GLY A 669 49.49 -60.60 16.98
C GLY A 669 49.06 -59.33 16.25
N LEU A 670 47.97 -58.70 16.70
CA LEU A 670 47.53 -57.39 16.18
C LEU A 670 48.61 -56.31 16.36
N ALA A 671 49.19 -56.21 17.56
CA ALA A 671 50.22 -55.21 17.85
C ALA A 671 51.45 -55.35 16.93
N ARG A 672 51.88 -56.58 16.63
CA ARG A 672 53.00 -56.85 15.70
C ARG A 672 52.66 -56.48 14.25
N LEU A 673 51.47 -56.80 13.77
CA LEU A 673 51.06 -56.47 12.39
C LEU A 673 50.95 -54.95 12.17
N PHE A 674 50.56 -54.19 13.20
CA PHE A 674 50.49 -52.73 13.17
C PHE A 674 51.84 -52.01 13.44
N ALA A 675 52.95 -52.75 13.54
CA ALA A 675 54.30 -52.20 13.72
C ALA A 675 55.07 -51.94 12.40
N VAL A 676 54.39 -52.01 11.25
CA VAL A 676 54.98 -51.72 9.93
C VAL A 676 55.12 -50.20 9.69
N PRO A 677 56.20 -49.68 9.07
CA PRO A 677 56.38 -48.24 8.85
C PRO A 677 55.23 -47.57 8.07
N GLU A 678 54.57 -48.31 7.19
CA GLU A 678 53.39 -47.90 6.44
C GLU A 678 52.20 -47.51 7.36
N ALA A 679 52.09 -48.16 8.53
CA ALA A 679 51.07 -47.87 9.53
C ALA A 679 51.20 -46.45 10.10
N ASP A 680 52.41 -45.90 10.10
CA ASP A 680 52.73 -44.57 10.61
C ASP A 680 53.05 -43.55 9.49
N ARG A 681 53.14 -43.98 8.24
CA ARG A 681 53.35 -43.11 7.07
C ARG A 681 52.04 -42.67 6.38
N TRP A 682 50.99 -43.49 6.43
CA TRP A 682 49.78 -43.30 5.60
C TRP A 682 48.52 -43.04 6.42
N ALA A 683 47.66 -42.12 5.96
CA ALA A 683 46.55 -41.60 6.74
C ALA A 683 45.51 -42.65 7.17
N ALA A 684 45.16 -43.60 6.29
CA ALA A 684 44.19 -44.65 6.60
C ALA A 684 44.74 -45.73 7.56
N PRO A 685 45.98 -46.25 7.39
CA PRO A 685 46.63 -47.08 8.40
C PRO A 685 46.83 -46.38 9.75
N GLN A 686 47.24 -45.10 9.77
CA GLN A 686 47.30 -44.30 11.01
C GLN A 686 45.92 -44.21 11.70
N ALA A 687 44.85 -44.01 10.93
CA ALA A 687 43.49 -43.96 11.44
C ALA A 687 43.00 -45.33 11.96
N LEU A 688 43.36 -46.45 11.33
CA LEU A 688 43.13 -47.79 11.87
C LEU A 688 43.86 -47.98 13.21
N LYS A 689 45.14 -47.60 13.28
CA LYS A 689 45.97 -47.63 14.50
C LYS A 689 45.35 -46.78 15.62
N ARG A 690 44.87 -45.57 15.30
CA ARG A 690 44.24 -44.62 16.23
C ARG A 690 42.84 -45.03 16.71
N TYR A 691 41.97 -45.48 15.82
CA TYR A 691 40.53 -45.65 16.10
C TYR A 691 40.03 -47.08 16.26
N ARG A 692 40.71 -48.07 15.66
CA ARG A 692 40.22 -49.46 15.62
C ARG A 692 41.15 -50.46 16.32
N LEU A 693 42.47 -50.23 16.36
CA LEU A 693 43.44 -51.16 16.95
C LEU A 693 43.21 -51.40 18.45
N VAL A 694 43.22 -50.37 19.30
CA VAL A 694 43.07 -50.55 20.75
C VAL A 694 41.72 -51.21 21.12
N PRO A 695 40.56 -50.82 20.54
CA PRO A 695 39.29 -51.52 20.76
C PRO A 695 39.23 -52.96 20.24
N ALA A 696 40.03 -53.32 19.23
CA ALA A 696 40.14 -54.70 18.74
C ALA A 696 41.06 -55.55 19.63
N MET A 697 42.20 -55.00 20.05
CA MET A 697 43.11 -55.66 20.99
C MET A 697 42.39 -56.05 22.28
N LEU A 698 41.58 -55.14 22.85
CA LEU A 698 40.83 -55.36 24.12
C LEU A 698 39.70 -56.40 24.04
N ARG A 699 39.55 -57.11 22.92
CA ARG A 699 38.58 -58.21 22.72
C ARG A 699 39.25 -59.57 22.53
N LEU A 700 40.58 -59.61 22.58
CA LEU A 700 41.39 -60.79 22.30
C LEU A 700 42.33 -61.05 23.48
N PRO A 701 42.60 -62.31 23.86
CA PRO A 701 43.60 -62.61 24.87
C PRO A 701 44.97 -62.04 24.47
N ALA A 702 45.83 -61.79 25.47
CA ALA A 702 47.18 -61.25 25.27
C ALA A 702 48.25 -62.12 25.94
N ASP A 703 49.30 -62.49 25.20
CA ASP A 703 50.56 -62.98 25.76
C ASP A 703 51.16 -61.92 26.72
N ILE A 704 51.12 -62.26 28.01
CA ILE A 704 51.58 -61.44 29.13
C ILE A 704 53.06 -61.08 29.00
N GLY A 705 53.89 -62.02 28.52
CA GLY A 705 55.34 -61.85 28.39
C GLY A 705 55.78 -61.13 27.12
N ALA A 706 55.01 -61.23 26.03
CA ALA A 706 55.30 -60.54 24.78
C ALA A 706 54.69 -59.13 24.71
N LEU A 707 53.42 -58.95 25.11
CA LEU A 707 52.77 -57.65 25.05
C LEU A 707 53.47 -56.62 25.95
N GLY A 708 53.86 -57.02 27.17
CA GLY A 708 54.60 -56.15 28.09
C GLY A 708 55.94 -55.64 27.52
N LYS A 709 56.55 -56.39 26.59
CA LYS A 709 57.76 -55.98 25.85
C LYS A 709 57.43 -55.09 24.65
N LEU A 710 56.34 -55.37 23.93
CA LEU A 710 55.90 -54.58 22.77
C LEU A 710 55.47 -53.16 23.16
N LEU A 711 54.81 -52.99 24.31
CA LEU A 711 54.42 -51.67 24.81
C LEU A 711 55.61 -50.72 24.99
N GLY A 712 56.78 -51.28 25.31
CA GLY A 712 58.05 -50.55 25.42
C GLY A 712 58.68 -50.07 24.11
N HIS A 713 58.29 -50.70 23.00
CA HIS A 713 58.75 -50.37 21.65
C HIS A 713 57.63 -49.70 20.83
N THR A 714 56.51 -49.36 21.48
CA THR A 714 55.33 -48.74 20.86
C THR A 714 55.44 -47.21 20.96
N GLU A 715 55.04 -46.52 19.89
CA GLU A 715 54.89 -45.06 19.85
C GLU A 715 54.18 -44.51 21.09
N HIS A 716 54.72 -43.46 21.72
CA HIS A 716 54.24 -42.90 22.99
C HIS A 716 52.73 -42.64 23.00
N ALA A 717 52.18 -41.98 21.97
CA ALA A 717 50.76 -41.66 21.89
C ALA A 717 49.85 -42.88 21.64
N GLN A 718 50.40 -44.02 21.23
CA GLN A 718 49.66 -45.28 21.09
C GLN A 718 49.75 -46.13 22.36
N ALA A 719 50.91 -46.11 23.03
CA ALA A 719 51.09 -46.71 24.36
C ALA A 719 50.16 -46.04 25.40
N ASP A 720 50.08 -44.70 25.40
CA ASP A 720 49.15 -43.95 26.26
C ASP A 720 47.68 -44.36 26.02
N ARG A 721 47.20 -44.33 24.77
CA ARG A 721 45.83 -44.77 24.41
C ARG A 721 45.53 -46.19 24.89
N TYR A 722 46.49 -47.11 24.73
CA TYR A 722 46.34 -48.49 25.17
C TYR A 722 46.29 -48.59 26.70
N LEU A 723 47.23 -47.96 27.41
CA LEU A 723 47.29 -47.97 28.87
C LEU A 723 46.08 -47.29 29.51
N ALA A 724 45.61 -46.17 28.97
CA ALA A 724 44.37 -45.50 29.40
C ALA A 724 43.10 -46.30 29.07
N ALA A 725 43.14 -47.20 28.10
CA ALA A 725 42.05 -48.13 27.81
C ALA A 725 42.09 -49.37 28.74
N VAL A 726 43.26 -49.98 28.95
CA VAL A 726 43.43 -51.03 29.97
C VAL A 726 43.14 -50.51 31.37
N GLN A 727 43.47 -49.25 31.69
CA GLN A 727 43.10 -48.65 32.98
C GLN A 727 41.58 -48.59 33.16
N ARG A 728 40.85 -48.05 32.17
CA ARG A 728 39.37 -48.00 32.22
C ARG A 728 38.77 -49.39 32.37
N VAL A 729 39.25 -50.35 31.58
CA VAL A 729 38.85 -51.77 31.69
C VAL A 729 39.18 -52.34 33.07
N ALA A 730 40.38 -52.11 33.62
CA ALA A 730 40.77 -52.57 34.95
C ALA A 730 39.84 -52.01 36.03
N THR A 731 39.46 -50.74 35.94
CA THR A 731 38.55 -50.05 36.88
C THR A 731 37.06 -50.30 36.65
N GLY A 732 36.68 -51.03 35.60
CA GLY A 732 35.27 -51.30 35.26
C GLY A 732 34.55 -52.16 36.30
N SER A 733 33.25 -51.92 36.50
CA SER A 733 32.39 -52.67 37.44
C SER A 733 31.95 -54.05 36.94
N GLU A 734 32.21 -54.36 35.67
CA GLU A 734 31.93 -55.66 35.04
C GLU A 734 32.75 -56.81 35.69
N PRO A 735 32.40 -58.09 35.46
CA PRO A 735 33.23 -59.22 35.84
C PRO A 735 34.62 -59.21 35.16
N VAL A 736 35.58 -59.95 35.72
CA VAL A 736 36.91 -60.15 35.11
C VAL A 736 36.90 -61.46 34.31
N ASP A 737 36.69 -61.37 33.00
CA ASP A 737 36.93 -62.50 32.08
C ASP A 737 38.44 -62.72 31.84
N ASP A 738 38.80 -63.80 31.13
CA ASP A 738 40.20 -64.14 30.86
C ASP A 738 40.90 -63.16 29.90
N VAL A 739 40.15 -62.47 29.03
CA VAL A 739 40.70 -61.44 28.13
C VAL A 739 41.15 -60.24 28.95
N ARG A 740 40.24 -59.68 29.75
CA ARG A 740 40.50 -58.59 30.71
C ARG A 740 41.60 -58.95 31.70
N LEU A 741 41.59 -60.18 32.22
CA LEU A 741 42.66 -60.70 33.07
C LEU A 741 44.02 -60.65 32.35
N SER A 742 44.09 -61.16 31.12
CA SER A 742 45.35 -61.21 30.35
C SER A 742 45.91 -59.82 30.04
N HIS A 743 45.08 -58.84 29.68
CA HIS A 743 45.54 -57.45 29.46
C HIS A 743 46.06 -56.80 30.75
N VAL A 744 45.37 -56.99 31.88
CA VAL A 744 45.78 -56.43 33.17
C VAL A 744 47.03 -57.12 33.70
N ALA A 745 47.16 -58.44 33.52
CA ALA A 745 48.38 -59.17 33.81
C ALA A 745 49.56 -58.71 32.94
N ALA A 746 49.36 -58.55 31.62
CA ALA A 746 50.39 -58.07 30.69
C ALA A 746 50.89 -56.66 31.02
N VAL A 747 49.99 -55.75 31.40
CA VAL A 747 50.34 -54.38 31.78
C VAL A 747 50.93 -54.33 33.19
N ALA A 748 50.42 -55.12 34.15
CA ALA A 748 50.97 -55.19 35.49
C ALA A 748 52.38 -55.83 35.51
N ALA A 749 52.62 -56.87 34.70
CA ALA A 749 53.91 -57.54 34.54
C ALA A 749 54.88 -56.80 33.60
N ALA A 750 54.50 -55.64 33.04
CA ALA A 750 55.39 -54.83 32.21
C ALA A 750 56.62 -54.41 33.04
N PRO A 751 57.85 -54.82 32.67
CA PRO A 751 59.01 -54.62 33.52
C PRO A 751 59.43 -53.15 33.54
N ALA A 752 59.91 -52.65 34.69
CA ALA A 752 60.30 -51.25 34.86
C ALA A 752 61.43 -50.77 33.91
N ARG A 753 62.11 -51.70 33.23
CA ARG A 753 63.12 -51.42 32.19
C ARG A 753 62.57 -51.42 30.75
N ALA A 754 61.26 -51.55 30.55
CA ALA A 754 60.62 -51.62 29.24
C ALA A 754 60.57 -50.27 28.48
N GLY A 755 61.47 -49.32 28.71
CA GLY A 755 61.48 -48.03 27.99
C GLY A 755 60.22 -47.14 28.15
N LEU A 756 59.26 -47.53 29.01
CA LEU A 756 58.05 -46.76 29.27
C LEU A 756 58.38 -45.43 29.95
N ALA A 757 57.76 -44.35 29.47
CA ALA A 757 57.85 -43.03 30.08
C ALA A 757 57.24 -43.02 31.50
N GLN A 758 57.71 -42.10 32.36
CA GLN A 758 57.30 -42.00 33.76
C GLN A 758 55.76 -41.95 33.94
N ALA A 759 55.05 -41.16 33.13
CA ALA A 759 53.58 -41.09 33.15
C ALA A 759 52.88 -42.43 32.81
N HIS A 760 53.50 -43.27 31.96
CA HIS A 760 52.99 -44.62 31.67
C HIS A 760 53.17 -45.55 32.86
N LEU A 761 54.32 -45.48 33.56
CA LEU A 761 54.55 -46.24 34.80
C LEU A 761 53.52 -45.85 35.88
N GLU A 762 53.16 -44.58 35.98
CA GLU A 762 52.10 -44.10 36.88
C GLU A 762 50.69 -44.57 36.49
N VAL A 763 50.43 -44.90 35.21
CA VAL A 763 49.20 -45.62 34.81
C VAL A 763 49.28 -47.09 35.25
N VAL A 764 50.42 -47.76 35.00
CA VAL A 764 50.66 -49.16 35.40
C VAL A 764 50.49 -49.35 36.92
N ASP A 765 51.08 -48.48 37.73
CA ASP A 765 50.97 -48.57 39.20
C ASP A 765 49.56 -48.27 39.71
N ARG A 766 48.80 -47.38 39.04
CA ARG A 766 47.37 -47.20 39.33
C ARG A 766 46.55 -48.46 38.99
N ILE A 767 46.89 -49.17 37.91
CA ILE A 767 46.27 -50.46 37.56
C ILE A 767 46.59 -51.52 38.61
N ARG A 768 47.88 -51.71 38.96
CA ARG A 768 48.33 -52.63 40.01
C ARG A 768 47.61 -52.36 41.34
N LEU A 769 47.58 -51.10 41.78
CA LEU A 769 46.96 -50.68 43.03
C LEU A 769 45.43 -50.84 43.04
N HIS A 770 44.77 -50.57 41.91
CA HIS A 770 43.33 -50.75 41.80
C HIS A 770 42.94 -52.24 41.84
N ALA A 771 43.63 -53.10 41.10
CA ALA A 771 43.36 -54.53 41.09
C ALA A 771 43.48 -55.15 42.49
N ALA A 772 44.60 -54.89 43.20
CA ALA A 772 44.83 -55.40 44.55
C ALA A 772 43.73 -54.98 45.56
N ARG A 773 43.22 -53.74 45.45
CA ARG A 773 42.23 -53.17 46.39
C ARG A 773 40.78 -53.52 46.06
N HIS A 774 40.40 -53.53 44.79
CA HIS A 774 38.99 -53.49 44.37
C HIS A 774 38.50 -54.73 43.60
N TRP A 775 39.39 -55.52 42.98
CA TRP A 775 38.97 -56.76 42.32
C TRP A 775 38.50 -57.79 43.35
N ARG A 776 37.72 -58.78 42.90
CA ARG A 776 37.25 -59.89 43.75
C ARG A 776 38.44 -60.78 44.12
N LEU A 777 38.35 -61.45 45.27
CA LEU A 777 39.43 -62.29 45.80
C LEU A 777 39.88 -63.39 44.81
N ALA A 778 38.93 -64.04 44.12
CA ALA A 778 39.22 -65.04 43.10
C ALA A 778 39.95 -64.45 41.87
N ASP A 779 39.56 -63.27 41.42
CA ASP A 779 40.17 -62.60 40.27
C ASP A 779 41.57 -62.06 40.60
N LEU A 780 41.78 -61.64 41.85
CA LEU A 780 43.09 -61.27 42.37
C LEU A 780 44.05 -62.48 42.45
N GLN A 781 43.55 -63.67 42.84
CA GLN A 781 44.33 -64.92 42.78
C GLN A 781 44.62 -65.38 41.35
N ARG A 782 43.66 -65.21 40.41
CA ARG A 782 43.89 -65.46 38.98
C ARG A 782 44.98 -64.54 38.43
N LEU A 783 44.98 -63.27 38.83
CA LEU A 783 46.01 -62.28 38.45
C LEU A 783 47.37 -62.61 39.05
N GLU A 784 47.42 -62.99 40.33
CA GLU A 784 48.62 -63.47 41.02
C GLU A 784 49.27 -64.65 40.28
N TYR A 785 48.49 -65.67 39.94
CA TYR A 785 48.96 -66.84 39.19
C TYR A 785 49.43 -66.47 37.77
N ALA A 786 48.70 -65.60 37.06
CA ALA A 786 49.04 -65.18 35.71
C ALA A 786 50.33 -64.32 35.63
N VAL A 787 50.63 -63.55 36.69
CA VAL A 787 51.83 -62.68 36.76
C VAL A 787 53.07 -63.42 37.27
N ARG A 788 52.91 -64.45 38.12
CA ARG A 788 53.99 -65.20 38.78
C ARG A 788 55.12 -65.70 37.85
N PRO A 789 54.89 -66.15 36.59
CA PRO A 789 55.96 -66.54 35.68
C PRO A 789 56.83 -65.38 35.16
N TYR A 790 56.38 -64.14 35.32
CA TYR A 790 56.99 -62.94 34.71
C TYR A 790 57.57 -61.97 35.75
N ASP A 791 56.88 -61.80 36.89
CA ASP A 791 57.40 -61.08 38.06
C ASP A 791 56.92 -61.76 39.34
N ALA A 792 57.83 -62.53 39.96
CA ALA A 792 57.57 -63.24 41.20
C ALA A 792 57.30 -62.29 42.39
N ARG A 793 57.94 -61.11 42.43
CA ARG A 793 57.75 -60.14 43.52
C ARG A 793 56.40 -59.45 43.43
N LEU A 794 55.95 -59.16 42.21
CA LEU A 794 54.62 -58.61 41.98
C LEU A 794 53.52 -59.66 42.27
N ALA A 795 53.76 -60.93 41.99
CA ALA A 795 52.87 -62.02 42.39
C ALA A 795 52.82 -62.18 43.94
N GLU A 796 53.97 -62.18 44.62
CA GLU A 796 54.03 -62.15 46.10
C GLU A 796 53.25 -60.96 46.70
N TRP A 797 53.33 -59.78 46.05
CA TRP A 797 52.59 -58.60 46.48
C TRP A 797 51.07 -58.73 46.28
N PHE A 798 50.61 -59.27 45.15
CA PHE A 798 49.19 -59.60 44.95
C PHE A 798 48.70 -60.69 45.92
N HIS A 799 49.54 -61.68 46.23
CA HIS A 799 49.25 -62.75 47.20
C HIS A 799 49.02 -62.18 48.60
N ALA A 800 49.97 -61.39 49.12
CA ALA A 800 49.83 -60.72 50.41
C ALA A 800 48.62 -59.78 50.47
N GLY A 801 48.29 -59.11 49.35
CA GLY A 801 47.06 -58.33 49.20
C GLY A 801 45.78 -59.17 49.28
N ALA A 802 45.79 -60.37 48.71
CA ALA A 802 44.67 -61.32 48.79
C ALA A 802 44.50 -61.90 50.20
N GLU A 803 45.60 -62.30 50.86
CA GLU A 803 45.59 -62.78 52.24
C GLU A 803 45.08 -61.70 53.21
N SER A 804 45.60 -60.47 53.12
CA SER A 804 45.18 -59.35 53.97
C SER A 804 43.71 -58.94 53.78
N ARG A 805 43.04 -59.42 52.71
CA ARG A 805 41.60 -59.23 52.49
C ARG A 805 40.74 -60.42 52.95
N ARG A 806 41.35 -61.58 53.23
CA ARG A 806 40.69 -62.75 53.85
C ARG A 806 40.61 -62.63 55.37
N SER A 807 41.65 -62.09 56.01
CA SER A 807 41.81 -62.07 57.48
C SER A 807 41.12 -60.90 58.20
N GLY A 808 40.46 -60.00 57.47
CA GLY A 808 39.79 -58.82 58.02
C GLY A 808 40.75 -57.70 58.43
N PRO A 809 40.24 -56.50 58.80
CA PRO A 809 41.07 -55.29 58.93
C PRO A 809 41.88 -55.25 60.23
N ARG A 810 42.99 -56.00 60.30
CA ARG A 810 44.05 -55.81 61.29
C ARG A 810 45.42 -55.58 60.65
N ARG A 811 45.68 -54.30 60.36
CA ARG A 811 47.00 -53.64 60.23
C ARG A 811 48.02 -54.28 59.27
N LEU A 812 48.10 -53.75 58.05
CA LEU A 812 49.35 -53.70 57.30
C LEU A 812 49.79 -52.24 57.10
N ALA A 813 50.36 -51.67 58.18
CA ALA A 813 51.09 -50.41 58.13
C ALA A 813 52.60 -50.73 58.22
N HIS A 814 53.40 -50.12 57.35
CA HIS A 814 54.87 -50.18 57.31
C HIS A 814 55.52 -51.56 57.17
N ARG A 815 55.73 -52.00 55.93
CA ARG A 815 56.98 -52.68 55.52
C ARG A 815 57.32 -52.39 54.05
N LEU A 816 57.85 -51.19 53.80
CA LEU A 816 58.81 -50.88 52.72
C LEU A 816 59.32 -49.41 52.81
N PRO A 817 60.30 -49.09 53.67
CA PRO A 817 61.08 -47.86 53.59
C PRO A 817 62.51 -48.17 53.09
N GLY A 818 62.87 -47.80 51.85
CA GLY A 818 64.21 -48.12 51.35
C GLY A 818 64.51 -47.92 49.87
N LEU A 819 63.97 -46.89 49.20
CA LEU A 819 64.35 -46.57 47.81
C LEU A 819 64.29 -45.06 47.44
N LEU A 820 64.18 -44.17 48.42
CA LEU A 820 64.08 -42.71 48.20
C LEU A 820 64.83 -41.89 49.27
N ARG A 821 66.12 -41.57 49.02
CA ARG A 821 66.74 -40.21 49.11
C ARG A 821 68.28 -40.23 49.12
N GLY A 822 68.84 -39.17 48.56
CA GLY A 822 70.28 -38.89 48.43
C GLY A 822 70.59 -38.42 47.00
N THR A 823 71.12 -37.23 46.73
CA THR A 823 71.67 -36.17 47.61
C THR A 823 71.49 -34.75 47.02
N GLY A 824 71.50 -33.73 47.89
CA GLY A 824 71.86 -32.31 47.59
C GLY A 824 70.91 -31.46 46.71
N GLY A 825 70.88 -30.13 46.82
CA GLY A 825 71.51 -29.20 47.79
C GLY A 825 71.63 -27.76 47.24
N ALA A 826 71.55 -26.73 48.09
CA ALA A 826 71.55 -25.27 47.75
C ALA A 826 70.28 -24.78 46.99
N ARG A 827 69.61 -23.65 47.30
CA ARG A 827 69.99 -22.22 47.50
C ARG A 827 70.30 -21.50 46.17
N SER A 828 69.78 -20.29 45.86
CA SER A 828 68.82 -19.42 46.60
C SER A 828 68.44 -18.13 45.83
N ARG A 829 67.33 -17.46 46.23
CA ARG A 829 67.05 -15.99 46.11
C ARG A 829 66.80 -15.40 44.71
N ASP A 830 66.30 -14.17 44.52
CA ASP A 830 65.35 -13.21 45.20
C ASP A 830 64.95 -12.20 44.06
N ASP A 831 64.17 -11.10 44.14
CA ASP A 831 63.50 -10.28 45.18
C ASP A 831 62.27 -9.63 44.47
N SER A 832 61.01 -9.82 44.89
CA SER A 832 60.19 -8.96 45.78
C SER A 832 59.66 -7.59 45.26
N ARG A 833 58.43 -7.27 45.70
CA ARG A 833 57.81 -5.93 45.95
C ARG A 833 57.76 -4.84 44.85
N GLY A 834 56.62 -4.78 44.13
CA GLY A 834 55.51 -3.85 44.43
C GLY A 834 55.56 -2.36 44.00
N THR A 835 54.38 -1.79 43.71
CA THR A 835 53.98 -0.37 43.96
C THR A 835 52.50 -0.14 43.57
N GLY A 836 51.82 0.76 44.30
CA GLY A 836 50.60 1.47 43.84
C GLY A 836 50.98 2.89 43.35
N PRO A 837 50.05 3.87 43.20
CA PRO A 837 48.79 4.01 43.97
C PRO A 837 47.55 4.44 43.13
N GLU A 838 46.49 4.88 43.84
CA GLU A 838 45.49 5.95 43.55
C GLU A 838 45.23 6.43 42.10
N GLY A 839 44.00 6.71 41.64
CA GLY A 839 42.64 6.75 42.23
C GLY A 839 41.65 7.14 41.10
N ALA A 840 40.36 7.43 41.26
CA ALA A 840 39.40 7.43 42.38
C ALA A 840 37.96 7.38 41.77
N GLY A 841 36.89 7.13 42.55
CA GLY A 841 35.51 7.33 42.05
C GLY A 841 34.42 6.36 42.53
N SER A 842 33.87 6.65 43.72
CA SER A 842 32.48 6.46 44.16
C SER A 842 31.56 5.36 43.55
N GLU A 843 31.28 4.33 44.36
CA GLU A 843 29.93 3.74 44.49
C GLU A 843 28.94 4.71 45.17
N PRO A 844 27.62 4.41 45.32
CA PRO A 844 26.72 3.51 44.56
C PRO A 844 25.58 4.38 43.91
N ASP A 845 24.33 4.00 43.60
CA ASP A 845 23.45 2.89 44.00
C ASP A 845 22.28 2.69 43.00
N ARG A 846 21.56 1.56 43.12
CA ARG A 846 20.25 1.30 42.49
C ARG A 846 19.13 1.76 43.43
N PRO A 847 17.88 1.99 42.93
CA PRO A 847 16.87 0.96 43.24
C PRO A 847 15.71 0.77 42.24
N ARG A 848 15.06 -0.39 42.37
CA ARG A 848 13.61 -0.69 42.18
C ARG A 848 12.94 -0.43 40.82
N ARG A 849 12.44 -1.53 40.23
CA ARG A 849 11.21 -1.55 39.42
C ARG A 849 10.05 -2.09 40.27
N SER A 850 8.87 -1.51 40.11
CA SER A 850 7.56 -2.01 40.59
C SER A 850 6.48 -1.73 39.53
N PRO A 851 5.34 -2.46 39.53
CA PRO A 851 4.47 -2.55 38.35
C PRO A 851 3.50 -1.38 38.17
N ARG A 852 2.99 -1.21 36.94
CA ARG A 852 1.88 -0.29 36.65
C ARG A 852 0.53 -0.96 36.93
N TRP A 853 -0.40 -0.13 37.39
CA TRP A 853 -1.81 -0.46 37.65
C TRP A 853 -2.69 0.06 36.49
N SER A 854 -3.92 -0.44 36.39
CA SER A 854 -4.93 0.05 35.43
C SER A 854 -5.62 1.32 35.93
N PRO A 855 -6.27 2.08 35.03
CA PRO A 855 -7.55 2.73 35.33
C PRO A 855 -8.72 2.03 34.60
N ARG A 856 -9.94 2.47 34.91
CA ARG A 856 -11.23 1.85 34.51
C ARG A 856 -12.31 2.95 34.50
N LYS A 857 -13.44 2.70 33.84
CA LYS A 857 -14.71 3.48 33.91
C LYS A 857 -14.73 4.83 33.14
N ASN A 858 -15.86 5.37 32.69
CA ASN A 858 -17.25 4.84 32.54
C ASN A 858 -18.04 5.70 31.51
N ASP A 859 -19.17 5.16 31.01
CA ASP A 859 -20.45 5.79 30.56
C ASP A 859 -20.43 7.02 29.59
N GLY A 860 -21.45 7.29 28.77
CA GLY A 860 -22.75 6.64 28.53
C GLY A 860 -23.57 7.40 27.45
N GLU A 861 -24.84 7.01 27.23
CA GLU A 861 -25.78 7.49 26.19
C GLU A 861 -25.40 7.13 24.73
N ARG A 862 -26.33 6.73 23.84
CA ARG A 862 -27.81 6.65 23.90
C ARG A 862 -28.32 5.23 23.65
#